data_AF-A0A5B9Y4E2-F1
#
_entry.id   AF-A0A5B9Y4E2-F1
#
_cell.length_a   1.000
_cell.length_b   1.000
_cell.length_c   1.000
_cell.angle_alpha   90.00
_cell.angle_beta   90.00
_cell.angle_gamma   90.00
#
_symmetry.space_group_name_H-M   'P 1'
#
loop_
_entity.id
_entity.type
_entity.pdbx_description
1 polymer ?
#
loop_
_entity_poly.entity_id
_entity_poly.type
_entity_poly.pdbx_seq_one_letter_code
_entity_poly.pdbx_strand_id
1 'polypeptide(L)'
;MKKLMGLLATISLTSSVTTSVVACGEPVVNEVETHVNNLKDMVSDIASESFSSPEHAIEVIKSKIASNSENGVFVGNEQPTKIHQVLFSDAFANENNNSVTIVYKISEINIADPSTFVWGKENNFTQSIKLKKPVIEVVSDLILEVGHEIEVNLKVSDAIDDNIQAIAKDTDLIDLTLENNKLTITGLKKGTTSITLKATGAQDRVFNVEVKDDVFPPFIKVDKLKNKTVVGFEEEFEVVVNNPTLATLYVSSSDTSVLTTTLTPITASKGRYILKLKTNKVGSANIKLTYSGAEDLEFKMNVVKVPTIGAIKDISILRGFSSEVNINLESEIDGELSANINEQDLANISLTDKVLKIDALELGTATITVQYSFAQSVTFKVEILEEPIIQPIQDQTLNIDQTIEVQANISNATEDLIGVEGYDNKIIKINLNNNKLIITGLMDGETNVTVTYKNAKSITFKVTVYKPVIKPIEDQRMAINHSANIEVIIENANDNNFEVKEFDENLISIIRNGNKLAIKGLAFGSTSVKISYKNAQSVVFEVYVEKPVIKPIENQLLNVDSISKIIVELEYENGSYITAKSENEDIVEVLVQGKEISLKGLKPGKTKIFVNYGDAPEISFIATVDKPIIQEIDDFELEVDKQVTIKTKVFNHSKAQLEFENENKDIIEVNLKGDDLTIIALKEGTSTITLKYEFADDVTFTVTVK
;
A
#
# COMPACT_ATOMS: atom_id res chain seq x y z
N MET A 1 2.61 -53.75 83.81
CA MET A 1 3.27 -54.90 84.46
C MET A 1 4.41 -55.35 83.54
N LYS A 2 5.67 -55.26 84.02
CA LYS A 2 6.91 -55.95 83.57
C LYS A 2 7.36 -55.97 82.07
N LYS A 3 8.61 -55.51 81.88
CA LYS A 3 9.70 -56.02 80.99
C LYS A 3 9.60 -55.65 79.48
N LEU A 4 10.66 -55.38 78.70
CA LEU A 4 12.13 -55.45 78.85
C LEU A 4 12.84 -54.66 77.71
N MET A 5 14.03 -54.12 78.01
CA MET A 5 15.29 -53.78 77.25
C MET A 5 15.43 -54.04 75.72
N GLY A 6 16.35 -53.39 74.97
CA GLY A 6 17.63 -52.71 75.30
C GLY A 6 18.22 -51.85 74.15
N LEU A 7 19.09 -50.85 74.42
CA LEU A 7 20.59 -50.84 74.37
C LEU A 7 21.16 -50.98 72.93
N LEU A 8 22.08 -50.19 72.32
CA LEU A 8 23.32 -49.43 72.68
C LEU A 8 23.68 -48.42 71.53
N ALA A 9 24.20 -47.20 71.80
CA ALA A 9 25.61 -46.69 71.71
C ALA A 9 26.28 -46.78 70.30
N THR A 10 26.91 -45.76 69.70
CA THR A 10 28.13 -44.98 70.09
C THR A 10 28.41 -43.85 69.06
N ILE A 11 28.90 -42.67 69.47
CA ILE A 11 29.58 -41.69 68.59
C ILE A 11 30.93 -41.31 69.22
N SER A 12 32.01 -41.45 68.45
CA SER A 12 33.37 -41.01 68.80
C SER A 12 33.65 -39.61 68.21
N LEU A 13 34.09 -38.69 69.07
CA LEU A 13 34.70 -37.41 68.71
C LEU A 13 36.22 -37.58 68.55
N THR A 14 36.80 -36.98 67.51
CA THR A 14 38.22 -36.62 67.46
C THR A 14 38.35 -35.18 67.03
N SER A 15 38.90 -34.36 67.93
CA SER A 15 39.33 -32.98 67.74
C SER A 15 40.76 -32.92 67.20
N SER A 16 41.04 -32.02 66.25
CA SER A 16 42.38 -31.49 66.00
C SER A 16 42.31 -29.96 66.00
N VAL A 17 43.06 -29.37 66.93
CA VAL A 17 43.25 -27.93 67.11
C VAL A 17 44.58 -27.56 66.47
N THR A 18 44.61 -26.52 65.64
CA THR A 18 45.81 -25.72 65.42
C THR A 18 45.47 -24.24 65.50
N THR A 19 46.05 -23.61 66.52
CA THR A 19 46.05 -22.17 66.78
C THR A 19 46.98 -21.44 65.82
N SER A 20 46.55 -20.31 65.25
CA SER A 20 47.48 -19.21 64.94
C SER A 20 46.76 -17.86 64.82
N VAL A 21 47.23 -16.94 65.67
CA VAL A 21 47.34 -15.47 65.53
C VAL A 21 46.06 -14.65 65.37
N VAL A 22 45.72 -13.97 66.47
CA VAL A 22 44.85 -12.81 66.57
C VAL A 22 45.43 -11.66 65.73
N ALA A 23 44.83 -11.41 64.57
CA ALA A 23 44.68 -10.06 64.06
C ALA A 23 43.30 -9.59 64.52
N CYS A 24 43.20 -8.41 65.14
CA CYS A 24 41.92 -7.74 65.39
C CYS A 24 41.29 -7.31 64.06
N GLY A 25 40.85 -8.28 63.25
CA GLY A 25 39.81 -8.08 62.26
C GLY A 25 38.48 -8.40 62.93
N GLU A 26 37.42 -7.69 62.57
CA GLU A 26 36.05 -8.04 62.91
C GLU A 26 35.84 -9.55 62.72
N PRO A 27 35.08 -10.25 63.59
CA PRO A 27 34.81 -11.67 63.41
C PRO A 27 34.32 -11.85 61.98
N VAL A 28 35.09 -12.60 61.18
CA VAL A 28 34.71 -12.94 59.81
C VAL A 28 33.41 -13.74 59.95
N VAL A 29 32.29 -13.04 59.81
CA VAL A 29 30.97 -13.66 59.81
C VAL A 29 31.04 -14.65 58.66
N ASN A 30 30.88 -15.93 58.99
CA ASN A 30 30.87 -16.98 57.99
C ASN A 30 29.64 -16.74 57.10
N GLU A 31 29.84 -16.05 55.97
CA GLU A 31 28.76 -15.62 55.07
C GLU A 31 27.92 -16.81 54.61
N VAL A 32 28.54 -17.99 54.44
CA VAL A 32 27.84 -19.25 54.13
C VAL A 32 26.83 -19.58 55.21
N GLU A 33 27.24 -19.56 56.47
CA GLU A 33 26.38 -19.91 57.60
C GLU A 33 25.23 -18.90 57.73
N THR A 34 25.50 -17.62 57.46
CA THR A 34 24.47 -16.56 57.45
C THR A 34 23.41 -16.83 56.38
N HIS A 35 23.80 -17.06 55.12
CA HIS A 35 22.85 -17.30 54.03
C HIS A 35 22.10 -18.63 54.18
N VAL A 36 22.76 -19.68 54.70
CA VAL A 36 22.09 -20.95 55.01
C VAL A 36 21.08 -20.79 56.14
N ASN A 37 21.39 -19.99 57.17
CA ASN A 37 20.43 -19.71 58.25
C ASN A 37 19.26 -18.86 57.75
N ASN A 38 19.49 -17.88 56.86
CA ASN A 38 18.40 -17.15 56.20
C ASN A 38 17.45 -18.10 55.45
N LEU A 39 17.99 -19.08 54.71
CA LEU A 39 17.18 -20.11 54.06
C LEU A 39 16.42 -20.96 55.09
N LYS A 40 17.06 -21.39 56.18
CA LYS A 40 16.41 -22.16 57.26
C LYS A 40 15.28 -21.38 57.91
N ASP A 41 15.46 -20.09 58.18
CA ASP A 41 14.45 -19.24 58.79
C ASP A 41 13.24 -19.09 57.86
N MET A 42 13.47 -18.83 56.56
CA MET A 42 12.41 -18.78 55.55
C MET A 42 11.62 -20.09 55.48
N VAL A 43 12.32 -21.24 55.44
CA VAL A 43 11.65 -22.55 55.41
C VAL A 43 10.93 -22.81 56.74
N SER A 44 11.51 -22.46 57.88
CA SER A 44 10.92 -22.66 59.20
C SER A 44 9.62 -21.84 59.36
N ASP A 45 9.61 -20.60 58.90
CA ASP A 45 8.42 -19.74 58.90
C ASP A 45 7.29 -20.38 58.10
N ILE A 46 7.57 -20.87 56.88
CA ILE A 46 6.59 -21.58 56.07
C ILE A 46 6.17 -22.88 56.77
N ALA A 47 7.12 -23.67 57.25
CA ALA A 47 6.89 -24.98 57.88
C ALA A 47 6.11 -24.92 59.20
N SER A 48 5.97 -23.73 59.79
CA SER A 48 5.14 -23.48 60.97
C SER A 48 3.63 -23.52 60.68
N GLU A 49 3.24 -23.41 59.41
CA GLU A 49 1.87 -23.60 58.94
C GLU A 49 1.40 -25.05 59.19
N SER A 50 0.08 -25.26 59.28
CA SER A 50 -0.48 -26.61 59.48
C SER A 50 -0.89 -27.21 58.14
N PHE A 51 -0.18 -28.24 57.70
CA PHE A 51 -0.36 -28.88 56.38
C PHE A 51 -1.23 -30.14 56.47
N SER A 52 -1.90 -30.48 55.38
CA SER A 52 -2.70 -31.73 55.30
C SER A 52 -1.84 -32.97 55.08
N SER A 53 -0.68 -32.83 54.43
CA SER A 53 0.29 -33.91 54.22
C SER A 53 1.72 -33.34 54.04
N PRO A 54 2.77 -34.19 54.10
CA PRO A 54 4.13 -33.79 53.73
C PRO A 54 4.25 -33.27 52.30
N GLU A 55 3.52 -33.85 51.35
CA GLU A 55 3.50 -33.43 49.94
C GLU A 55 2.92 -32.02 49.79
N HIS A 56 1.81 -31.74 50.48
CA HIS A 56 1.25 -30.39 50.52
C HIS A 56 2.25 -29.40 51.16
N ALA A 57 2.98 -29.80 52.22
CA ALA A 57 4.02 -28.95 52.79
C ALA A 57 5.15 -28.66 51.79
N ILE A 58 5.56 -29.64 50.99
CA ILE A 58 6.58 -29.47 49.94
C ILE A 58 6.11 -28.50 48.85
N GLU A 59 4.88 -28.65 48.35
CA GLU A 59 4.31 -27.75 47.35
C GLU A 59 4.22 -26.32 47.85
N VAL A 60 3.81 -26.13 49.11
CA VAL A 60 3.74 -24.79 49.73
C VAL A 60 5.14 -24.20 49.93
N ILE A 61 6.11 -25.00 50.38
CA ILE A 61 7.51 -24.54 50.52
C ILE A 61 8.07 -24.13 49.16
N LYS A 62 7.92 -24.95 48.12
CA LYS A 62 8.41 -24.64 46.76
C LYS A 62 7.76 -23.40 46.16
N SER A 63 6.48 -23.16 46.43
CA SER A 63 5.74 -22.03 45.87
C SER A 63 5.92 -20.72 46.65
N LYS A 64 6.08 -20.79 47.98
CA LYS A 64 6.25 -19.59 48.83
C LYS A 64 7.69 -19.17 49.01
N ILE A 65 8.65 -20.06 48.81
CA ILE A 65 10.06 -19.68 48.89
C ILE A 65 10.40 -18.79 47.70
N ALA A 66 10.62 -17.51 47.99
CA ALA A 66 10.96 -16.50 47.01
C ALA A 66 12.46 -16.18 47.07
N SER A 67 13.03 -15.75 45.95
CA SER A 67 14.39 -15.21 45.93
C SER A 67 14.49 -14.01 46.88
N ASN A 68 15.52 -14.01 47.70
CA ASN A 68 15.91 -12.91 48.57
C ASN A 68 17.41 -12.67 48.39
N SER A 69 17.76 -12.13 47.24
CA SER A 69 19.14 -11.90 46.82
C SER A 69 19.89 -10.93 47.74
N GLU A 70 19.19 -10.02 48.43
CA GLU A 70 19.75 -9.14 49.47
C GLU A 70 20.29 -9.95 50.66
N ASN A 71 19.62 -11.05 51.01
CA ASN A 71 20.01 -11.99 52.07
C ASN A 71 20.73 -13.23 51.55
N GLY A 72 21.17 -13.21 50.28
CA GLY A 72 21.95 -14.27 49.66
C GLY A 72 21.20 -15.58 49.38
N VAL A 73 19.86 -15.57 49.34
CA VAL A 73 19.03 -16.74 49.03
C VAL A 73 18.41 -16.59 47.63
N PHE A 74 18.56 -17.58 46.77
CA PHE A 74 18.12 -17.60 45.39
C PHE A 74 17.20 -18.81 45.15
N VAL A 75 16.35 -18.75 44.12
CA VAL A 75 15.45 -19.86 43.72
C VAL A 75 15.50 -20.08 42.20
N GLY A 76 15.09 -21.27 41.74
CA GLY A 76 14.95 -21.57 40.31
C GLY A 76 16.29 -21.60 39.55
N ASN A 77 16.36 -20.85 38.44
CA ASN A 77 17.50 -20.84 37.51
C ASN A 77 18.39 -19.58 37.65
N GLU A 78 18.26 -18.84 38.76
CA GLU A 78 19.05 -17.63 39.00
C GLU A 78 20.54 -17.96 39.11
N GLN A 79 21.40 -17.05 38.63
CA GLN A 79 22.86 -17.21 38.70
C GLN A 79 23.41 -16.52 39.95
N PRO A 80 24.44 -17.08 40.61
CA PRO A 80 25.04 -16.44 41.77
C PRO A 80 25.81 -15.19 41.36
N THR A 81 25.74 -14.16 42.22
CA THR A 81 26.41 -12.86 42.02
C THR A 81 27.64 -12.69 42.91
N LYS A 82 27.79 -13.54 43.94
CA LYS A 82 28.92 -13.60 44.86
C LYS A 82 29.15 -15.04 45.29
N ILE A 83 30.31 -15.33 45.89
CA ILE A 83 30.57 -16.61 46.57
C ILE A 83 29.68 -16.71 47.83
N HIS A 84 29.45 -17.94 48.31
CA HIS A 84 28.71 -18.24 49.55
C HIS A 84 27.20 -17.91 49.57
N GLN A 85 26.60 -17.48 48.46
CA GLN A 85 25.16 -17.40 48.29
C GLN A 85 24.55 -18.81 48.22
N VAL A 86 23.25 -18.92 48.48
CA VAL A 86 22.52 -20.17 48.57
C VAL A 86 21.40 -20.22 47.55
N LEU A 87 21.34 -21.28 46.76
CA LEU A 87 20.22 -21.58 45.86
C LEU A 87 19.35 -22.68 46.49
N PHE A 88 18.08 -22.40 46.78
CA PHE A 88 17.10 -23.44 47.05
C PHE A 88 16.85 -24.23 45.76
N SER A 89 17.11 -25.54 45.81
CA SER A 89 17.01 -26.43 44.65
C SER A 89 15.74 -27.27 44.68
N ASP A 90 15.43 -27.88 45.84
CA ASP A 90 14.29 -28.80 45.95
C ASP A 90 13.89 -29.04 47.42
N ALA A 91 12.75 -29.71 47.63
CA ALA A 91 12.29 -30.20 48.93
C ALA A 91 11.60 -31.57 48.77
N PHE A 92 11.87 -32.49 49.70
CA PHE A 92 11.35 -33.86 49.69
C PHE A 92 10.77 -34.26 51.06
N ALA A 93 9.80 -35.18 51.07
CA ALA A 93 9.25 -35.73 52.31
C ALA A 93 10.26 -36.70 52.92
N ASN A 94 10.43 -36.66 54.24
CA ASN A 94 11.21 -37.64 54.96
C ASN A 94 10.34 -38.88 55.27
N GLU A 95 10.94 -40.07 55.39
CA GLU A 95 10.25 -41.35 55.62
C GLU A 95 9.33 -41.35 56.86
N ASN A 96 9.61 -40.47 57.82
CA ASN A 96 8.84 -40.34 59.07
C ASN A 96 7.59 -39.44 58.93
N ASN A 97 7.30 -38.89 57.74
CA ASN A 97 6.13 -38.06 57.40
C ASN A 97 5.87 -36.85 58.30
N ASN A 98 6.83 -36.41 59.12
CA ASN A 98 6.70 -35.26 60.04
C ASN A 98 7.78 -34.20 59.81
N SER A 99 8.58 -34.36 58.76
CA SER A 99 9.62 -33.43 58.38
C SER A 99 9.85 -33.47 56.87
N VAL A 100 10.41 -32.38 56.35
CA VAL A 100 10.84 -32.24 54.96
C VAL A 100 12.35 -32.03 54.91
N THR A 101 12.99 -32.60 53.90
CA THR A 101 14.41 -32.38 53.60
C THR A 101 14.52 -31.32 52.53
N ILE A 102 15.21 -30.23 52.83
CA ILE A 102 15.47 -29.11 51.93
C ILE A 102 16.82 -29.32 51.26
N VAL A 103 16.86 -29.27 49.93
CA VAL A 103 18.08 -29.39 49.12
C VAL A 103 18.47 -28.02 48.57
N TYR A 104 19.73 -27.65 48.74
CA TYR A 104 20.25 -26.36 48.31
C TYR A 104 21.68 -26.46 47.77
N LYS A 105 22.13 -25.46 47.02
CA LYS A 105 23.51 -25.35 46.51
C LYS A 105 24.15 -24.09 47.06
N ILE A 106 25.44 -24.12 47.32
CA ILE A 106 26.21 -22.94 47.75
C ILE A 106 27.03 -22.48 46.54
N SER A 107 27.04 -21.19 46.24
CA SER A 107 27.82 -20.65 45.13
C SER A 107 29.33 -20.68 45.45
N GLU A 108 30.11 -21.13 44.48
CA GLU A 108 31.57 -21.23 44.51
C GLU A 108 32.18 -20.40 43.37
N ILE A 109 33.47 -20.09 43.45
CA ILE A 109 34.19 -19.46 42.33
C ILE A 109 34.31 -20.49 41.20
N ASN A 110 34.00 -20.09 39.97
CA ASN A 110 34.20 -20.94 38.82
C ASN A 110 35.71 -21.12 38.56
N ILE A 111 36.23 -22.33 38.76
CA ILE A 111 37.65 -22.63 38.60
C ILE A 111 38.13 -22.40 37.16
N ALA A 112 37.24 -22.57 36.17
CA ALA A 112 37.55 -22.34 34.76
C ALA A 112 37.55 -20.84 34.40
N ASP A 113 36.80 -20.02 35.12
CA ASP A 113 36.76 -18.56 34.97
C ASP A 113 36.57 -17.88 36.33
N PRO A 114 37.67 -17.53 37.03
CA PRO A 114 37.61 -16.96 38.37
C PRO A 114 36.86 -15.62 38.48
N SER A 115 36.48 -15.01 37.35
CA SER A 115 35.64 -13.80 37.32
C SER A 115 34.13 -14.10 37.42
N THR A 116 33.74 -15.38 37.41
CA THR A 116 32.35 -15.84 37.47
C THR A 116 32.11 -16.76 38.67
N PHE A 117 30.85 -16.87 39.08
CA PHE A 117 30.41 -17.77 40.15
C PHE A 117 29.52 -18.86 39.58
N VAL A 118 29.60 -20.06 40.13
CA VAL A 118 28.76 -21.21 39.76
C VAL A 118 28.15 -21.83 41.00
N TRP A 119 26.98 -22.46 40.87
CA TRP A 119 26.41 -23.24 41.96
C TRP A 119 27.23 -24.52 42.19
N GLY A 120 27.68 -24.71 43.43
CA GLY A 120 28.46 -25.87 43.86
C GLY A 120 27.63 -27.13 44.07
N LYS A 121 28.14 -28.03 44.91
CA LYS A 121 27.46 -29.31 45.21
C LYS A 121 26.18 -29.11 46.03
N GLU A 122 25.27 -30.07 45.89
CA GLU A 122 24.04 -30.12 46.68
C GLU A 122 24.35 -30.43 48.15
N ASN A 123 23.71 -29.66 49.02
CA ASN A 123 23.68 -29.81 50.45
C ASN A 123 22.23 -29.93 50.89
N ASN A 124 21.98 -30.37 52.13
CA ASN A 124 20.63 -30.45 52.65
C ASN A 124 20.54 -30.19 54.16
N PHE A 125 19.33 -29.89 54.62
CA PHE A 125 18.95 -29.90 56.03
C PHE A 125 17.50 -30.36 56.17
N THR A 126 17.11 -30.81 57.36
CA THR A 126 15.75 -31.28 57.65
C THR A 126 14.99 -30.24 58.47
N GLN A 127 13.75 -29.95 58.08
CA GLN A 127 12.82 -29.07 58.79
C GLN A 127 11.59 -29.85 59.26
N SER A 128 11.23 -29.74 60.54
CA SER A 128 9.98 -30.33 61.05
C SER A 128 8.77 -29.54 60.52
N ILE A 129 7.71 -30.25 60.16
CA ILE A 129 6.45 -29.65 59.70
C ILE A 129 5.32 -29.99 60.68
N LYS A 130 4.32 -29.11 60.76
CA LYS A 130 3.12 -29.36 61.55
C LYS A 130 2.02 -29.92 60.64
N LEU A 131 1.66 -31.18 60.83
CA LEU A 131 0.51 -31.76 60.14
C LEU A 131 -0.78 -31.51 60.91
N LYS A 132 -1.86 -31.18 60.18
CA LYS A 132 -3.22 -31.19 60.72
C LYS A 132 -3.60 -32.62 61.07
N LYS A 133 -4.36 -32.76 62.15
CA LYS A 133 -4.95 -34.06 62.50
C LYS A 133 -6.21 -34.25 61.66
N PRO A 134 -6.39 -35.40 61.00
CA PRO A 134 -7.63 -35.71 60.29
C PRO A 134 -8.84 -35.62 61.23
N VAL A 135 -9.96 -35.07 60.74
CA VAL A 135 -11.21 -34.97 61.50
C VAL A 135 -12.33 -35.60 60.68
N ILE A 136 -12.95 -36.64 61.24
CA ILE A 136 -14.20 -37.18 60.69
C ILE A 136 -15.29 -36.15 61.01
N GLU A 137 -15.94 -35.61 59.97
CA GLU A 137 -17.04 -34.65 60.11
C GLU A 137 -18.17 -35.25 60.94
N VAL A 138 -18.89 -34.40 61.68
CA VAL A 138 -19.92 -34.86 62.62
C VAL A 138 -21.09 -35.45 61.85
N VAL A 139 -21.34 -36.74 62.06
CA VAL A 139 -22.58 -37.40 61.64
C VAL A 139 -23.55 -37.30 62.81
N SER A 140 -24.72 -36.72 62.57
CA SER A 140 -25.80 -36.69 63.56
C SER A 140 -26.40 -38.07 63.77
N ASP A 141 -26.98 -38.32 64.94
CA ASP A 141 -27.76 -39.52 65.20
C ASP A 141 -28.86 -39.69 64.13
N LEU A 142 -29.10 -40.93 63.71
CA LEU A 142 -30.01 -41.28 62.63
C LEU A 142 -31.21 -42.06 63.16
N ILE A 143 -32.35 -41.87 62.50
CA ILE A 143 -33.55 -42.67 62.68
C ILE A 143 -33.86 -43.31 61.33
N LEU A 144 -33.99 -44.63 61.31
CA LEU A 144 -34.34 -45.40 60.13
C LEU A 144 -35.39 -46.46 60.47
N GLU A 145 -35.99 -47.09 59.48
CA GLU A 145 -37.05 -48.09 59.66
C GLU A 145 -36.55 -49.49 59.28
N VAL A 146 -37.18 -50.52 59.82
CA VAL A 146 -36.87 -51.91 59.43
C VAL A 146 -37.08 -52.07 57.92
N GLY A 147 -36.07 -52.57 57.21
CA GLY A 147 -36.05 -52.77 55.76
C GLY A 147 -35.63 -51.55 54.94
N HIS A 148 -35.46 -50.38 55.56
CA HIS A 148 -35.02 -49.17 54.87
C HIS A 148 -33.50 -48.99 54.92
N GLU A 149 -32.97 -48.35 53.88
CA GLU A 149 -31.56 -47.99 53.77
C GLU A 149 -31.41 -46.46 53.85
N ILE A 150 -30.40 -46.00 54.57
CA ILE A 150 -29.96 -44.61 54.55
C ILE A 150 -28.51 -44.57 54.09
N GLU A 151 -28.23 -43.68 53.15
CA GLU A 151 -26.88 -43.43 52.69
C GLU A 151 -26.34 -42.15 53.35
N VAL A 152 -25.19 -42.28 54.00
CA VAL A 152 -24.47 -41.18 54.63
C VAL A 152 -23.16 -40.97 53.88
N ASN A 153 -23.02 -39.81 53.27
CA ASN A 153 -21.73 -39.40 52.72
C ASN A 153 -20.82 -39.00 53.87
N LEU A 154 -19.75 -39.77 54.07
CA LEU A 154 -18.76 -39.51 55.08
C LEU A 154 -17.69 -38.60 54.50
N LYS A 155 -17.24 -37.63 55.31
CA LYS A 155 -16.16 -36.74 54.94
C LYS A 155 -15.14 -36.69 56.07
N VAL A 156 -13.88 -36.93 55.73
CA VAL A 156 -12.76 -36.73 56.63
C VAL A 156 -11.99 -35.53 56.13
N SER A 157 -12.04 -34.43 56.87
CA SER A 157 -11.22 -33.27 56.54
C SER A 157 -9.78 -33.51 56.97
N ASP A 158 -8.83 -33.05 56.17
CA ASP A 158 -7.39 -33.12 56.46
C ASP A 158 -6.86 -34.56 56.64
N ALA A 159 -7.48 -35.54 55.96
CA ALA A 159 -7.03 -36.93 55.95
C ALA A 159 -5.78 -37.12 55.07
N ILE A 160 -4.92 -38.06 55.48
CA ILE A 160 -3.77 -38.53 54.69
C ILE A 160 -4.21 -39.66 53.74
N ASP A 161 -5.26 -40.37 54.10
CA ASP A 161 -5.87 -41.47 53.35
C ASP A 161 -7.38 -41.44 53.63
N ASP A 162 -8.16 -41.63 52.57
CA ASP A 162 -9.62 -41.62 52.58
C ASP A 162 -10.22 -42.93 53.12
N ASN A 163 -9.39 -43.87 53.59
CA ASN A 163 -9.84 -45.13 54.17
C ASN A 163 -10.55 -44.94 55.53
N ILE A 164 -11.88 -44.78 55.47
CA ILE A 164 -12.77 -44.85 56.62
C ILE A 164 -13.15 -46.31 56.89
N GLN A 165 -13.28 -46.68 58.16
CA GLN A 165 -13.93 -47.92 58.59
C GLN A 165 -15.18 -47.58 59.39
N ALA A 166 -16.29 -48.24 59.09
CA ALA A 166 -17.53 -48.14 59.84
C ALA A 166 -17.81 -49.48 60.55
N ILE A 167 -18.03 -49.42 61.86
CA ILE A 167 -18.25 -50.61 62.69
C ILE A 167 -19.57 -50.44 63.45
N ALA A 168 -20.54 -51.31 63.18
CA ALA A 168 -21.77 -51.38 63.96
C ALA A 168 -21.52 -52.07 65.31
N LYS A 169 -22.09 -51.53 66.38
CA LYS A 169 -22.07 -52.17 67.70
C LYS A 169 -22.94 -53.42 67.76
N ASP A 170 -24.06 -53.42 67.04
CA ASP A 170 -25.03 -54.51 66.99
C ASP A 170 -25.46 -54.75 65.53
N THR A 171 -24.89 -55.78 64.92
CA THR A 171 -25.14 -56.17 63.54
C THR A 171 -26.46 -56.94 63.37
N ASP A 172 -27.15 -57.29 64.47
CA ASP A 172 -28.48 -57.91 64.38
C ASP A 172 -29.57 -56.83 64.20
N LEU A 173 -29.26 -55.57 64.50
CA LEU A 173 -30.18 -54.43 64.33
C LEU A 173 -29.99 -53.69 63.01
N ILE A 174 -28.76 -53.58 62.50
CA ILE A 174 -28.42 -52.90 61.25
C ILE A 174 -27.33 -53.63 60.47
N ASP A 175 -27.35 -53.51 59.14
CA ASP A 175 -26.24 -53.89 58.25
C ASP A 175 -25.53 -52.65 57.73
N LEU A 176 -24.21 -52.74 57.49
CA LEU A 176 -23.37 -51.64 57.03
C LEU A 176 -22.60 -52.04 55.77
N THR A 177 -22.72 -51.24 54.72
CA THR A 177 -21.84 -51.33 53.54
C THR A 177 -21.16 -49.98 53.35
N LEU A 178 -19.82 -49.97 53.22
CA LEU A 178 -19.04 -48.76 53.00
C LEU A 178 -18.28 -48.88 51.68
N GLU A 179 -18.65 -48.06 50.70
CA GLU A 179 -17.98 -47.97 49.41
C GLU A 179 -17.69 -46.50 49.10
N ASN A 180 -16.45 -46.15 48.76
CA ASN A 180 -16.05 -44.79 48.36
C ASN A 180 -16.54 -43.68 49.32
N ASN A 181 -16.32 -43.86 50.63
CA ASN A 181 -16.79 -42.94 51.69
C ASN A 181 -18.31 -42.74 51.78
N LYS A 182 -19.09 -43.59 51.12
CA LYS A 182 -20.53 -43.63 51.25
C LYS A 182 -20.92 -44.82 52.13
N LEU A 183 -21.43 -44.51 53.31
CA LEU A 183 -21.90 -45.52 54.25
C LEU A 183 -23.40 -45.76 54.03
N THR A 184 -23.74 -46.94 53.54
CA THR A 184 -25.12 -47.42 53.46
C THR A 184 -25.46 -48.18 54.74
N ILE A 185 -26.53 -47.77 55.41
CA ILE A 185 -27.01 -48.34 56.67
C ILE A 185 -28.40 -48.93 56.43
N THR A 186 -28.55 -50.24 56.59
CA THR A 186 -29.82 -50.95 56.37
C THR A 186 -30.40 -51.38 57.70
N GLY A 187 -31.66 -51.02 57.99
CA GLY A 187 -32.36 -51.45 59.21
C GLY A 187 -32.80 -52.90 59.14
N LEU A 188 -32.34 -53.75 60.04
CA LEU A 188 -32.72 -55.17 60.07
C LEU A 188 -33.81 -55.46 61.08
N LYS A 189 -33.77 -54.79 62.24
CA LYS A 189 -34.69 -55.04 63.34
C LYS A 189 -34.84 -53.81 64.22
N LYS A 190 -36.04 -53.60 64.76
CA LYS A 190 -36.30 -52.49 65.70
C LYS A 190 -35.38 -52.54 66.91
N GLY A 191 -34.83 -51.38 67.23
CA GLY A 191 -33.93 -51.18 68.36
C GLY A 191 -33.10 -49.93 68.19
N THR A 192 -32.15 -49.70 69.09
CA THR A 192 -31.18 -48.62 68.99
C THR A 192 -29.78 -49.19 69.07
N THR A 193 -28.90 -48.82 68.15
CA THR A 193 -27.48 -49.21 68.15
C THR A 193 -26.61 -47.99 67.87
N SER A 194 -25.30 -48.18 67.81
CA SER A 194 -24.34 -47.12 67.52
C SER A 194 -23.32 -47.57 66.48
N ILE A 195 -22.90 -46.65 65.62
CA ILE A 195 -21.84 -46.86 64.63
C ILE A 195 -20.60 -46.12 65.07
N THR A 196 -19.44 -46.79 65.02
CA THR A 196 -18.13 -46.16 65.23
C THR A 196 -17.43 -45.99 63.89
N LEU A 197 -17.07 -44.76 63.56
CA LEU A 197 -16.26 -44.39 62.40
C LEU A 197 -14.81 -44.22 62.82
N LYS A 198 -13.90 -44.85 62.07
CA LYS A 198 -12.46 -44.76 62.28
C LYS A 198 -11.78 -44.32 60.99
N ALA A 199 -10.77 -43.46 61.12
CA ALA A 199 -9.89 -43.06 60.03
C ALA A 199 -8.47 -42.91 60.58
N THR A 200 -7.46 -43.25 59.79
CA THR A 200 -6.05 -43.25 60.23
C THR A 200 -5.65 -41.86 60.74
N GLY A 201 -5.22 -41.78 62.00
CA GLY A 201 -4.80 -40.53 62.63
C GLY A 201 -5.94 -39.60 63.11
N ALA A 202 -7.20 -39.92 62.80
CA ALA A 202 -8.36 -39.22 63.32
C ALA A 202 -8.75 -39.72 64.72
N GLN A 203 -9.51 -38.90 65.45
CA GLN A 203 -10.22 -39.38 66.64
C GLN A 203 -11.48 -40.14 66.20
N ASP A 204 -11.69 -41.33 66.76
CA ASP A 204 -12.91 -42.14 66.52
C ASP A 204 -14.18 -41.31 66.76
N ARG A 205 -15.16 -41.46 65.87
CA ARG A 205 -16.49 -40.83 66.00
C ARG A 205 -17.55 -41.88 66.21
N VAL A 206 -18.50 -41.60 67.10
CA VAL A 206 -19.61 -42.50 67.41
C VAL A 206 -20.91 -41.71 67.28
N PHE A 207 -21.89 -42.28 66.58
CA PHE A 207 -23.26 -41.76 66.49
C PHE A 207 -24.26 -42.92 66.63
N ASN A 208 -25.48 -42.59 67.04
CA ASN A 208 -26.54 -43.56 67.29
C ASN A 208 -27.44 -43.74 66.06
N VAL A 209 -28.03 -44.92 65.97
CA VAL A 209 -29.03 -45.28 64.96
C VAL A 209 -30.23 -45.91 65.66
N GLU A 210 -31.39 -45.28 65.56
CA GLU A 210 -32.68 -45.82 66.01
C GLU A 210 -33.41 -46.45 64.84
N VAL A 211 -33.68 -47.76 64.92
CA VAL A 211 -34.48 -48.51 63.96
C VAL A 211 -35.92 -48.63 64.49
N LYS A 212 -36.90 -48.06 63.79
CA LYS A 212 -38.33 -48.11 64.16
C LYS A 212 -39.09 -49.20 63.40
N ASP A 213 -40.18 -49.70 63.99
CA ASP A 213 -41.14 -50.57 63.28
C ASP A 213 -41.87 -49.73 62.22
N ASP A 214 -41.88 -50.22 60.99
CA ASP A 214 -42.52 -49.56 59.84
C ASP A 214 -44.04 -49.74 59.89
N VAL A 215 -44.78 -48.63 59.93
CA VAL A 215 -46.18 -48.58 59.53
C VAL A 215 -46.41 -47.28 58.75
N PHE A 216 -45.72 -47.10 57.62
CA PHE A 216 -46.07 -46.05 56.67
C PHE A 216 -47.02 -46.57 55.59
N PRO A 217 -48.09 -45.82 55.25
CA PRO A 217 -48.89 -46.12 54.08
C PRO A 217 -48.03 -45.99 52.81
N PRO A 218 -48.30 -46.78 51.75
CA PRO A 218 -47.58 -46.67 50.49
C PRO A 218 -47.71 -45.27 49.89
N PHE A 219 -46.72 -44.81 49.11
CA PHE A 219 -46.81 -43.55 48.35
C PHE A 219 -46.11 -43.65 47.00
N ILE A 220 -46.57 -42.87 46.01
CA ILE A 220 -46.13 -42.92 44.61
C ILE A 220 -45.15 -41.77 44.34
N LYS A 221 -44.04 -42.06 43.65
CA LYS A 221 -43.06 -41.08 43.16
C LYS A 221 -42.76 -41.33 41.68
N VAL A 222 -42.58 -40.27 40.90
CA VAL A 222 -42.10 -40.35 39.50
C VAL A 222 -40.80 -39.56 39.40
N ASP A 223 -39.74 -40.20 38.90
CA ASP A 223 -38.44 -39.54 38.77
C ASP A 223 -38.36 -38.72 37.47
N LYS A 224 -37.75 -37.53 37.55
CA LYS A 224 -37.48 -36.62 36.41
C LYS A 224 -38.72 -36.26 35.57
N LEU A 225 -39.82 -35.96 36.25
CA LEU A 225 -41.06 -35.56 35.61
C LEU A 225 -40.88 -34.30 34.74
N LYS A 226 -41.12 -34.40 33.43
CA LYS A 226 -41.27 -33.25 32.54
C LYS A 226 -42.75 -32.91 32.41
N ASN A 227 -43.10 -31.63 32.31
CA ASN A 227 -44.48 -31.18 32.11
C ASN A 227 -44.79 -30.79 30.65
N LYS A 228 -43.81 -30.96 29.75
CA LYS A 228 -43.89 -30.67 28.32
C LYS A 228 -43.20 -31.77 27.51
N THR A 229 -43.76 -32.09 26.35
CA THR A 229 -43.21 -33.03 25.37
C THR A 229 -43.71 -32.69 23.97
N VAL A 230 -43.17 -33.33 22.94
CA VAL A 230 -43.46 -33.07 21.52
C VAL A 230 -44.32 -34.19 20.93
N VAL A 231 -45.30 -33.80 20.10
CA VAL A 231 -46.19 -34.75 19.42
C VAL A 231 -45.42 -35.76 18.57
N GLY A 232 -45.83 -37.04 18.64
CA GLY A 232 -45.23 -38.14 17.86
C GLY A 232 -44.07 -38.85 18.54
N PHE A 233 -43.66 -38.41 19.74
CA PHE A 233 -42.58 -39.02 20.52
C PHE A 233 -43.13 -39.90 21.65
N GLU A 234 -42.29 -40.85 22.08
CA GLU A 234 -42.51 -41.70 23.24
C GLU A 234 -41.50 -41.33 24.33
N GLU A 235 -41.99 -41.06 25.53
CA GLU A 235 -41.17 -40.73 26.71
C GLU A 235 -41.35 -41.84 27.75
N GLU A 236 -40.28 -42.18 28.46
CA GLU A 236 -40.31 -43.18 29.52
C GLU A 236 -39.93 -42.54 30.86
N PHE A 237 -40.75 -42.78 31.87
CA PHE A 237 -40.51 -42.34 33.25
C PHE A 237 -40.43 -43.55 34.16
N GLU A 238 -39.52 -43.49 35.12
CA GLU A 238 -39.52 -44.46 36.21
C GLU A 238 -40.51 -44.03 37.29
N VAL A 239 -41.38 -44.96 37.69
CA VAL A 239 -42.36 -44.78 38.77
C VAL A 239 -42.03 -45.74 39.91
N VAL A 240 -41.91 -45.21 41.11
CA VAL A 240 -41.59 -45.96 42.33
C VAL A 240 -42.76 -45.83 43.30
N VAL A 241 -43.30 -46.97 43.74
CA VAL A 241 -44.22 -47.09 44.86
C VAL A 241 -43.40 -47.52 46.07
N ASN A 242 -43.23 -46.60 47.01
CA ASN A 242 -42.55 -46.91 48.28
C ASN A 242 -43.52 -47.65 49.20
N ASN A 243 -42.98 -48.56 50.02
CA ASN A 243 -43.73 -49.46 50.90
C ASN A 243 -44.85 -50.25 50.17
N PRO A 244 -44.54 -50.88 49.02
CA PRO A 244 -45.56 -51.50 48.18
C PRO A 244 -46.22 -52.66 48.93
N THR A 245 -47.56 -52.66 48.92
CA THR A 245 -48.38 -53.79 49.37
C THR A 245 -48.58 -54.79 48.22
N LEU A 246 -49.53 -55.72 48.35
CA LEU A 246 -49.93 -56.61 47.25
C LEU A 246 -50.84 -55.91 46.21
N ALA A 247 -51.11 -54.61 46.35
CA ALA A 247 -51.93 -53.86 45.41
C ALA A 247 -51.20 -53.59 44.08
N THR A 248 -51.99 -53.38 43.01
CA THR A 248 -51.50 -53.06 41.67
C THR A 248 -51.52 -51.53 41.44
N LEU A 249 -50.47 -50.99 40.83
CA LEU A 249 -50.43 -49.59 40.37
C LEU A 249 -51.21 -49.45 39.04
N TYR A 250 -52.09 -48.46 38.97
CA TYR A 250 -52.86 -48.11 37.78
C TYR A 250 -52.44 -46.76 37.24
N VAL A 251 -52.47 -46.59 35.91
CA VAL A 251 -52.29 -45.30 35.24
C VAL A 251 -53.50 -44.99 34.36
N SER A 252 -53.91 -43.73 34.34
CA SER A 252 -54.91 -43.22 33.39
C SER A 252 -54.52 -41.85 32.85
N SER A 253 -54.96 -41.55 31.63
CA SER A 253 -54.82 -40.23 30.98
C SER A 253 -56.21 -39.62 30.84
N SER A 254 -56.35 -38.34 31.16
CA SER A 254 -57.62 -37.61 31.00
C SER A 254 -58.03 -37.42 29.53
N ASP A 255 -57.08 -37.50 28.59
CA ASP A 255 -57.32 -37.37 27.15
C ASP A 255 -56.38 -38.28 26.37
N THR A 256 -56.87 -39.46 25.99
CA THR A 256 -56.11 -40.45 25.23
C THR A 256 -55.87 -40.05 23.77
N SER A 257 -56.61 -39.05 23.26
CA SER A 257 -56.38 -38.49 21.93
C SER A 257 -55.14 -37.58 21.89
N VAL A 258 -54.77 -36.97 23.03
CA VAL A 258 -53.54 -36.19 23.21
C VAL A 258 -52.36 -37.11 23.47
N LEU A 259 -52.47 -38.06 24.41
CA LEU A 259 -51.43 -39.05 24.69
C LEU A 259 -51.97 -40.33 25.33
N THR A 260 -51.34 -41.45 25.02
CA THR A 260 -51.62 -42.78 25.61
C THR A 260 -50.53 -43.19 26.60
N THR A 261 -50.92 -43.83 27.69
CA THR A 261 -50.03 -44.30 28.77
C THR A 261 -49.93 -45.82 28.78
N THR A 262 -48.74 -46.38 28.95
CA THR A 262 -48.57 -47.79 29.32
C THR A 262 -47.68 -47.89 30.55
N LEU A 263 -47.96 -48.87 31.41
CA LEU A 263 -47.24 -49.07 32.66
C LEU A 263 -46.75 -50.51 32.72
N THR A 264 -45.43 -50.71 32.81
CA THR A 264 -44.80 -52.04 32.83
C THR A 264 -44.06 -52.25 34.15
N PRO A 265 -44.37 -53.31 34.93
CA PRO A 265 -43.60 -53.64 36.13
C PRO A 265 -42.15 -53.98 35.81
N ILE A 266 -41.20 -53.53 36.64
CA ILE A 266 -39.80 -53.95 36.54
C ILE A 266 -39.64 -55.26 37.31
N THR A 267 -39.46 -56.38 36.61
CA THR A 267 -39.56 -57.75 37.15
C THR A 267 -38.58 -58.05 38.30
N ALA A 268 -37.49 -57.29 38.42
CA ALA A 268 -36.46 -57.46 39.43
C ALA A 268 -36.65 -56.63 40.71
N SER A 269 -37.66 -55.75 40.80
CA SER A 269 -37.81 -54.83 41.93
C SER A 269 -39.28 -54.59 42.27
N LYS A 270 -39.72 -55.03 43.46
CA LYS A 270 -41.08 -54.75 43.95
C LYS A 270 -41.29 -53.24 44.05
N GLY A 271 -42.43 -52.75 43.57
CA GLY A 271 -42.80 -51.34 43.63
C GLY A 271 -42.25 -50.46 42.50
N ARG A 272 -41.41 -50.94 41.58
CA ARG A 272 -40.87 -50.13 40.47
C ARG A 272 -41.55 -50.44 39.14
N TYR A 273 -41.85 -49.41 38.37
CA TYR A 273 -42.57 -49.48 37.10
C TYR A 273 -41.95 -48.53 36.06
N ILE A 274 -42.08 -48.86 34.78
CA ILE A 274 -41.80 -47.95 33.66
C ILE A 274 -43.12 -47.44 33.12
N LEU A 275 -43.34 -46.14 33.22
CA LEU A 275 -44.44 -45.41 32.61
C LEU A 275 -44.01 -44.90 31.23
N LYS A 276 -44.57 -45.46 30.15
CA LYS A 276 -44.36 -44.94 28.81
C LYS A 276 -45.52 -44.04 28.40
N LEU A 277 -45.20 -42.85 27.90
CA LEU A 277 -46.14 -41.87 27.37
C LEU A 277 -45.94 -41.74 25.87
N LYS A 278 -46.89 -42.20 25.07
CA LYS A 278 -46.89 -42.01 23.62
C LYS A 278 -47.79 -40.83 23.25
N THR A 279 -47.21 -39.81 22.65
CA THR A 279 -47.89 -38.54 22.35
C THR A 279 -48.48 -38.56 20.95
N ASN A 280 -49.78 -38.31 20.84
CA ASN A 280 -50.54 -38.49 19.60
C ASN A 280 -50.94 -37.16 18.96
N LYS A 281 -51.27 -36.14 19.76
CA LYS A 281 -51.75 -34.85 19.29
C LYS A 281 -51.32 -33.70 20.21
N VAL A 282 -51.13 -32.51 19.64
CA VAL A 282 -50.93 -31.26 20.40
C VAL A 282 -52.12 -31.00 21.32
N GLY A 283 -51.86 -30.69 22.58
CA GLY A 283 -52.87 -30.48 23.61
C GLY A 283 -52.31 -30.63 25.02
N SER A 284 -53.17 -30.89 26.00
CA SER A 284 -52.72 -31.22 27.36
C SER A 284 -53.57 -32.32 27.96
N ALA A 285 -52.94 -33.26 28.67
CA ALA A 285 -53.63 -34.32 29.40
C ALA A 285 -53.10 -34.40 30.84
N ASN A 286 -53.99 -34.68 31.78
CA ASN A 286 -53.62 -35.02 33.16
C ASN A 286 -53.39 -36.53 33.24
N ILE A 287 -52.25 -36.92 33.82
CA ILE A 287 -51.88 -38.31 34.08
C ILE A 287 -52.12 -38.56 35.56
N LYS A 288 -52.89 -39.60 35.85
CA LYS A 288 -53.23 -40.02 37.22
C LYS A 288 -52.69 -41.42 37.49
N LEU A 289 -51.89 -41.53 38.55
CA LEU A 289 -51.37 -42.79 39.08
C LEU A 289 -52.09 -43.12 40.39
N THR A 290 -52.64 -44.33 40.48
CA THR A 290 -53.44 -44.77 41.63
C THR A 290 -52.92 -46.10 42.18
N TYR A 291 -52.69 -46.15 43.49
CA TYR A 291 -52.21 -47.34 44.21
C TYR A 291 -52.95 -47.50 45.53
N SER A 292 -53.46 -48.69 45.84
CA SER A 292 -54.28 -48.90 47.05
C SER A 292 -53.46 -48.66 48.33
N GLY A 293 -53.98 -47.79 49.19
CA GLY A 293 -53.31 -47.36 50.41
C GLY A 293 -52.40 -46.13 50.23
N ALA A 294 -52.22 -45.63 49.00
CA ALA A 294 -51.47 -44.41 48.71
C ALA A 294 -52.39 -43.26 48.29
N GLU A 295 -51.93 -42.03 48.46
CA GLU A 295 -52.55 -40.88 47.78
C GLU A 295 -52.29 -40.96 46.27
N ASP A 296 -53.31 -40.60 45.49
CA ASP A 296 -53.19 -40.52 44.03
C ASP A 296 -52.15 -39.46 43.64
N LEU A 297 -51.29 -39.78 42.68
CA LEU A 297 -50.36 -38.82 42.09
C LEU A 297 -50.89 -38.35 40.74
N GLU A 298 -51.20 -37.06 40.63
CA GLU A 298 -51.66 -36.43 39.39
C GLU A 298 -50.66 -35.40 38.88
N PHE A 299 -50.37 -35.42 37.58
CA PHE A 299 -49.57 -34.39 36.94
C PHE A 299 -50.04 -34.07 35.53
N LYS A 300 -49.81 -32.83 35.08
CA LYS A 300 -50.22 -32.36 33.77
C LYS A 300 -49.07 -32.48 32.76
N MET A 301 -49.36 -33.09 31.62
CA MET A 301 -48.45 -33.15 30.47
C MET A 301 -49.00 -32.28 29.33
N ASN A 302 -48.18 -31.34 28.85
CA ASN A 302 -48.50 -30.52 27.68
C ASN A 302 -47.76 -31.07 26.47
N VAL A 303 -48.50 -31.54 25.47
CA VAL A 303 -47.94 -31.98 24.18
C VAL A 303 -47.96 -30.80 23.23
N VAL A 304 -46.78 -30.36 22.79
CA VAL A 304 -46.65 -29.25 21.82
C VAL A 304 -46.29 -29.77 20.44
N LYS A 305 -46.34 -28.89 19.44
CA LYS A 305 -45.87 -29.20 18.09
C LYS A 305 -44.36 -29.44 18.12
N VAL A 306 -43.85 -30.29 17.23
CA VAL A 306 -42.40 -30.45 17.02
C VAL A 306 -41.80 -29.07 16.71
N PRO A 307 -40.75 -28.63 17.44
CA PRO A 307 -40.15 -27.34 17.19
C PRO A 307 -39.53 -27.28 15.80
N THR A 308 -39.51 -26.10 15.20
CA THR A 308 -38.88 -25.87 13.89
C THR A 308 -37.95 -24.68 13.95
N ILE A 309 -36.77 -24.81 13.35
CA ILE A 309 -35.83 -23.71 13.13
C ILE A 309 -36.26 -23.02 11.82
N GLY A 310 -36.48 -21.71 11.88
CA GLY A 310 -36.78 -20.91 10.68
C GLY A 310 -35.66 -20.97 9.66
N ALA A 311 -35.99 -20.86 8.37
CA ALA A 311 -34.99 -20.85 7.31
C ALA A 311 -34.02 -19.66 7.50
N ILE A 312 -32.72 -19.95 7.38
CA ILE A 312 -31.65 -18.96 7.45
C ILE A 312 -31.13 -18.73 6.03
N LYS A 313 -31.00 -17.48 5.61
CA LYS A 313 -30.43 -17.14 4.29
C LYS A 313 -28.91 -17.22 4.35
N ASP A 314 -28.32 -17.63 3.23
CA ASP A 314 -26.87 -17.50 3.02
C ASP A 314 -26.45 -16.02 3.17
N ILE A 315 -25.25 -15.79 3.69
CA ILE A 315 -24.70 -14.45 3.91
C ILE A 315 -23.27 -14.36 3.37
N SER A 316 -22.83 -13.13 3.07
CA SER A 316 -21.44 -12.84 2.71
C SER A 316 -20.86 -11.83 3.70
N ILE A 317 -19.63 -12.07 4.16
CA ILE A 317 -18.93 -11.25 5.16
C ILE A 317 -17.53 -10.92 4.63
N LEU A 318 -17.04 -9.70 4.83
CA LEU A 318 -15.66 -9.36 4.52
C LEU A 318 -14.70 -9.97 5.54
N ARG A 319 -13.53 -10.45 5.10
CA ARG A 319 -12.47 -10.95 5.99
C ARG A 319 -12.14 -9.92 7.08
N GLY A 320 -12.09 -10.36 8.34
CA GLY A 320 -11.82 -9.51 9.50
C GLY A 320 -13.06 -8.79 10.07
N PHE A 321 -14.22 -8.90 9.43
CA PHE A 321 -15.48 -8.35 9.93
C PHE A 321 -16.33 -9.43 10.59
N SER A 322 -17.38 -8.98 11.29
CA SER A 322 -18.35 -9.84 11.95
C SER A 322 -19.77 -9.57 11.48
N SER A 323 -20.63 -10.57 11.57
CA SER A 323 -22.06 -10.47 11.29
C SER A 323 -22.86 -11.23 12.34
N GLU A 324 -24.11 -10.83 12.55
CA GLU A 324 -25.03 -11.47 13.48
C GLU A 324 -26.25 -12.01 12.74
N VAL A 325 -26.64 -13.24 13.06
CA VAL A 325 -27.81 -13.92 12.50
C VAL A 325 -28.77 -14.27 13.62
N ASN A 326 -30.02 -13.81 13.52
CA ASN A 326 -31.08 -14.15 14.46
C ASN A 326 -31.71 -15.49 14.09
N ILE A 327 -31.77 -16.41 15.05
CA ILE A 327 -32.36 -17.74 14.91
C ILE A 327 -33.79 -17.71 15.44
N ASN A 328 -34.76 -17.90 14.54
CA ASN A 328 -36.17 -17.97 14.91
C ASN A 328 -36.56 -19.42 15.19
N LEU A 329 -37.09 -19.69 16.39
CA LEU A 329 -37.65 -20.98 16.77
C LEU A 329 -39.17 -20.88 16.87
N GLU A 330 -39.88 -21.85 16.30
CA GLU A 330 -41.32 -22.01 16.53
C GLU A 330 -41.57 -23.17 17.50
N SER A 331 -42.52 -23.00 18.43
CA SER A 331 -42.93 -24.03 19.41
C SER A 331 -41.83 -24.50 20.37
N GLU A 332 -41.14 -23.53 20.99
CA GLU A 332 -40.04 -23.77 21.93
C GLU A 332 -40.41 -24.67 23.12
N ILE A 333 -39.48 -25.56 23.44
CA ILE A 333 -39.51 -26.46 24.59
C ILE A 333 -38.18 -26.38 25.34
N ASP A 334 -38.05 -27.07 26.48
CA ASP A 334 -36.77 -27.16 27.15
C ASP A 334 -35.82 -27.99 26.27
N GLY A 335 -34.86 -27.31 25.64
CA GLY A 335 -33.91 -27.87 24.68
C GLY A 335 -32.75 -26.91 24.46
N GLU A 336 -31.59 -27.45 24.11
CA GLU A 336 -30.38 -26.67 23.88
C GLU A 336 -30.27 -26.32 22.38
N LEU A 337 -30.08 -25.04 22.08
CA LEU A 337 -29.75 -24.56 20.75
C LEU A 337 -28.23 -24.61 20.58
N SER A 338 -27.77 -25.26 19.52
CA SER A 338 -26.34 -25.35 19.19
C SER A 338 -26.10 -25.00 17.73
N ALA A 339 -24.89 -24.52 17.45
CA ALA A 339 -24.45 -24.23 16.10
C ALA A 339 -23.04 -24.80 15.90
N ASN A 340 -22.80 -25.36 14.72
CA ASN A 340 -21.49 -25.86 14.32
C ASN A 340 -21.12 -25.34 12.93
N ILE A 341 -19.84 -25.12 12.68
CA ILE A 341 -19.28 -24.71 11.39
C ILE A 341 -18.33 -25.80 10.90
N ASN A 342 -18.42 -26.15 9.62
CA ASN A 342 -17.61 -27.22 9.06
C ASN A 342 -16.13 -26.83 8.80
N GLU A 343 -15.85 -25.53 8.65
CA GLU A 343 -14.51 -24.99 8.35
C GLU A 343 -14.15 -23.89 9.36
N GLN A 344 -13.65 -24.29 10.53
CA GLN A 344 -13.33 -23.36 11.63
C GLN A 344 -12.17 -22.41 11.29
N ASP A 345 -11.30 -22.78 10.35
CA ASP A 345 -10.21 -21.92 9.88
C ASP A 345 -10.74 -20.72 9.08
N LEU A 346 -11.93 -20.84 8.48
CA LEU A 346 -12.56 -19.78 7.70
C LEU A 346 -13.29 -18.78 8.59
N ALA A 347 -14.05 -19.23 9.59
CA ALA A 347 -14.76 -18.34 10.50
C ALA A 347 -14.92 -18.94 11.90
N ASN A 348 -14.95 -18.06 12.90
CA ASN A 348 -15.38 -18.40 14.25
C ASN A 348 -16.87 -18.11 14.42
N ILE A 349 -17.56 -18.97 15.15
CA ILE A 349 -18.95 -18.75 15.52
C ILE A 349 -19.12 -18.76 17.04
N SER A 350 -20.03 -17.93 17.53
CA SER A 350 -20.48 -17.98 18.92
C SER A 350 -21.99 -17.78 18.97
N LEU A 351 -22.67 -18.58 19.78
CA LEU A 351 -24.12 -18.54 19.93
C LEU A 351 -24.44 -18.06 21.34
N THR A 352 -25.14 -16.93 21.44
CA THR A 352 -25.68 -16.43 22.70
C THR A 352 -27.19 -16.31 22.55
N ASP A 353 -27.93 -17.06 23.35
CA ASP A 353 -29.38 -17.22 23.24
C ASP A 353 -29.81 -17.67 21.83
N LYS A 354 -30.32 -16.73 21.02
CA LYS A 354 -30.79 -16.96 19.64
C LYS A 354 -30.03 -16.11 18.63
N VAL A 355 -28.92 -15.49 19.03
CA VAL A 355 -28.07 -14.68 18.16
C VAL A 355 -26.78 -15.42 17.90
N LEU A 356 -26.58 -15.78 16.64
CA LEU A 356 -25.35 -16.39 16.16
C LEU A 356 -24.43 -15.29 15.62
N LYS A 357 -23.33 -15.03 16.33
CA LYS A 357 -22.27 -14.13 15.88
C LYS A 357 -21.25 -14.93 15.07
N ILE A 358 -20.86 -14.38 13.92
CA ILE A 358 -19.93 -14.99 12.95
C ILE A 358 -18.80 -14.01 12.71
N ASP A 359 -17.58 -14.40 13.07
CA ASP A 359 -16.35 -13.62 12.87
C ASP A 359 -15.56 -14.24 11.71
N ALA A 360 -15.42 -13.50 10.60
CA ALA A 360 -14.77 -14.00 9.38
C ALA A 360 -13.24 -13.88 9.48
N LEU A 361 -12.53 -15.00 9.30
CA LEU A 361 -11.07 -15.10 9.49
C LEU A 361 -10.31 -15.20 8.17
N GLU A 362 -10.68 -16.15 7.31
CA GLU A 362 -9.99 -16.45 6.06
C GLU A 362 -10.96 -16.58 4.88
N LEU A 363 -10.45 -16.38 3.66
CA LEU A 363 -11.24 -16.39 2.44
C LEU A 363 -11.77 -17.79 2.12
N GLY A 364 -13.04 -17.91 1.73
CA GLY A 364 -13.63 -19.18 1.34
C GLY A 364 -15.14 -19.23 1.55
N THR A 365 -15.68 -20.44 1.58
CA THR A 365 -17.10 -20.66 1.88
C THR A 365 -17.23 -21.73 2.96
N ALA A 366 -17.87 -21.38 4.07
CA ALA A 366 -18.19 -22.30 5.15
C ALA A 366 -19.70 -22.59 5.16
N THR A 367 -20.09 -23.72 5.73
CA THR A 367 -21.47 -24.11 6.00
C THR A 367 -21.68 -24.19 7.49
N ILE A 368 -22.66 -23.44 7.98
CA ILE A 368 -23.07 -23.47 9.38
C ILE A 368 -24.30 -24.36 9.49
N THR A 369 -24.30 -25.26 10.48
CA THR A 369 -25.44 -26.11 10.86
C THR A 369 -25.96 -25.68 12.22
N VAL A 370 -27.23 -25.28 12.28
CA VAL A 370 -27.94 -24.95 13.52
C VAL A 370 -28.82 -26.12 13.91
N GLN A 371 -28.75 -26.53 15.17
CA GLN A 371 -29.49 -27.67 15.73
C GLN A 371 -30.25 -27.26 16.98
N TYR A 372 -31.45 -27.80 17.16
CA TYR A 372 -32.27 -27.60 18.34
C TYR A 372 -33.00 -28.91 18.65
N SER A 373 -33.19 -29.22 19.93
CA SER A 373 -33.80 -30.48 20.36
C SER A 373 -35.12 -30.76 19.62
N PHE A 374 -35.25 -31.96 19.06
CA PHE A 374 -36.41 -32.43 18.29
C PHE A 374 -36.72 -31.69 16.97
N ALA A 375 -36.03 -30.59 16.66
CA ALA A 375 -36.16 -29.89 15.39
C ALA A 375 -35.25 -30.51 14.32
N GLN A 376 -35.64 -30.36 13.06
CA GLN A 376 -34.74 -30.64 11.94
C GLN A 376 -33.65 -29.57 11.89
N SER A 377 -32.39 -29.99 11.77
CA SER A 377 -31.25 -29.07 11.61
C SER A 377 -31.40 -28.21 10.36
N VAL A 378 -31.01 -26.94 10.45
CA VAL A 378 -30.96 -26.00 9.32
C VAL A 378 -29.52 -25.69 8.99
N THR A 379 -29.19 -25.68 7.70
CA THR A 379 -27.86 -25.27 7.22
C THR A 379 -27.96 -24.03 6.34
N PHE A 380 -26.93 -23.19 6.38
CA PHE A 380 -26.77 -22.05 5.49
C PHE A 380 -25.27 -21.81 5.22
N LYS A 381 -24.97 -21.14 4.13
CA LYS A 381 -23.59 -20.82 3.73
C LYS A 381 -23.17 -19.44 4.20
N VAL A 382 -21.90 -19.33 4.56
CA VAL A 382 -21.21 -18.07 4.80
C VAL A 382 -20.08 -17.99 3.80
N GLU A 383 -20.15 -16.99 2.92
CA GLU A 383 -19.08 -16.68 1.98
C GLU A 383 -18.21 -15.56 2.54
N ILE A 384 -16.90 -15.79 2.62
CA ILE A 384 -15.95 -14.83 3.17
C ILE A 384 -15.17 -14.23 2.02
N LEU A 385 -15.41 -12.93 1.82
CA LEU A 385 -14.94 -12.16 0.69
C LEU A 385 -13.70 -11.35 1.08
N GLU A 386 -12.84 -11.13 0.10
CA GLU A 386 -11.71 -10.21 0.24
C GLU A 386 -12.19 -8.76 0.13
N GLU A 387 -11.50 -7.84 0.80
CA GLU A 387 -11.78 -6.42 0.63
C GLU A 387 -11.57 -6.01 -0.84
N PRO A 388 -12.48 -5.18 -1.39
CA PRO A 388 -12.29 -4.63 -2.72
C PRO A 388 -11.09 -3.68 -2.74
N ILE A 389 -10.27 -3.79 -3.79
CA ILE A 389 -9.07 -2.97 -3.95
C ILE A 389 -9.18 -2.19 -5.25
N ILE A 390 -9.30 -0.86 -5.15
CA ILE A 390 -9.17 0.02 -6.31
C ILE A 390 -7.70 -0.04 -6.74
N GLN A 391 -7.43 -0.30 -8.02
CA GLN A 391 -6.07 -0.27 -8.55
C GLN A 391 -5.61 1.17 -8.75
N PRO A 392 -4.30 1.48 -8.59
CA PRO A 392 -3.79 2.83 -8.83
C PRO A 392 -4.16 3.36 -10.22
N ILE A 393 -4.71 4.58 -10.25
CA ILE A 393 -5.01 5.29 -11.49
C ILE A 393 -3.87 6.28 -11.72
N GLN A 394 -3.29 6.27 -12.93
CA GLN A 394 -2.22 7.20 -13.29
C GLN A 394 -2.79 8.62 -13.45
N ASP A 395 -1.95 9.62 -13.22
CA ASP A 395 -2.29 11.01 -13.51
C ASP A 395 -2.65 11.19 -14.99
N GLN A 396 -3.58 12.11 -15.26
CA GLN A 396 -4.12 12.35 -16.59
C GLN A 396 -3.80 13.76 -17.06
N THR A 397 -3.55 13.89 -18.36
CA THR A 397 -3.36 15.18 -19.02
C THR A 397 -4.29 15.27 -20.21
N LEU A 398 -4.91 16.44 -20.38
CA LEU A 398 -5.81 16.72 -21.49
C LEU A 398 -5.84 18.20 -21.81
N ASN A 399 -6.31 18.56 -23.00
CA ASN A 399 -6.53 19.95 -23.37
C ASN A 399 -7.97 20.39 -23.01
N ILE A 400 -8.21 21.70 -22.95
CA ILE A 400 -9.58 22.25 -22.83
C ILE A 400 -10.48 21.67 -23.94
N ASP A 401 -11.72 21.30 -23.63
CA ASP A 401 -12.71 20.64 -24.48
C ASP A 401 -12.39 19.19 -24.90
N GLN A 402 -11.19 18.67 -24.62
CA GLN A 402 -10.88 17.26 -24.85
C GLN A 402 -11.64 16.39 -23.85
N THR A 403 -12.09 15.21 -24.30
CA THR A 403 -12.68 14.18 -23.44
C THR A 403 -11.85 12.90 -23.52
N ILE A 404 -11.53 12.34 -22.36
CA ILE A 404 -10.83 11.05 -22.22
C ILE A 404 -11.65 10.08 -21.38
N GLU A 405 -11.37 8.80 -21.53
CA GLU A 405 -11.99 7.74 -20.74
C GLU A 405 -10.93 7.03 -19.90
N VAL A 406 -11.13 6.98 -18.59
CA VAL A 406 -10.21 6.36 -17.63
C VAL A 406 -10.92 5.20 -16.95
N GLN A 407 -10.38 3.99 -17.09
CA GLN A 407 -10.92 2.80 -16.44
C GLN A 407 -10.46 2.73 -14.98
N ALA A 408 -11.41 2.68 -14.05
CA ALA A 408 -11.13 2.25 -12.68
C ALA A 408 -11.22 0.72 -12.62
N ASN A 409 -10.10 0.06 -12.36
CA ASN A 409 -10.05 -1.38 -12.13
C ASN A 409 -10.17 -1.65 -10.64
N ILE A 410 -11.11 -2.50 -10.25
CA ILE A 410 -11.38 -2.81 -8.84
C ILE A 410 -11.31 -4.33 -8.70
N SER A 411 -10.28 -4.81 -8.00
CA SER A 411 -10.14 -6.21 -7.66
C SER A 411 -11.19 -6.58 -6.61
N ASN A 412 -11.77 -7.77 -6.71
CA ASN A 412 -12.78 -8.29 -5.78
C ASN A 412 -14.03 -7.39 -5.68
N ALA A 413 -14.38 -6.70 -6.76
CA ALA A 413 -15.58 -5.91 -6.84
C ALA A 413 -16.84 -6.79 -6.71
N THR A 414 -17.76 -6.40 -5.84
CA THR A 414 -19.07 -7.05 -5.63
C THR A 414 -20.24 -6.22 -6.20
N GLU A 415 -20.00 -4.93 -6.43
CA GLU A 415 -20.93 -3.92 -6.94
C GLU A 415 -20.19 -2.97 -7.92
N ASP A 416 -20.90 -2.01 -8.52
CA ASP A 416 -20.31 -0.96 -9.38
C ASP A 416 -19.68 0.19 -8.56
N LEU A 417 -18.84 1.01 -9.21
CA LEU A 417 -18.21 2.19 -8.60
C LEU A 417 -19.27 3.16 -8.05
N ILE A 418 -19.04 3.60 -6.81
CA ILE A 418 -20.05 4.33 -6.03
C ILE A 418 -19.92 5.84 -6.23
N GLY A 419 -18.71 6.37 -6.36
CA GLY A 419 -18.54 7.81 -6.43
C GLY A 419 -17.18 8.27 -6.90
N VAL A 420 -17.20 9.47 -7.50
CA VAL A 420 -16.01 10.26 -7.83
C VAL A 420 -16.20 11.64 -7.20
N GLU A 421 -15.23 12.06 -6.40
CA GLU A 421 -15.25 13.33 -5.66
C GLU A 421 -13.89 14.02 -5.66
N GLY A 422 -13.76 15.13 -4.92
CA GLY A 422 -12.47 15.80 -4.70
C GLY A 422 -11.94 16.66 -5.85
N TYR A 423 -12.72 16.87 -6.92
CA TYR A 423 -12.32 17.63 -8.11
C TYR A 423 -12.97 19.01 -8.23
N ASP A 424 -12.25 19.96 -8.85
CA ASP A 424 -12.77 21.28 -9.21
C ASP A 424 -13.57 21.20 -10.51
N ASN A 425 -14.89 21.36 -10.38
CA ASN A 425 -15.83 21.31 -11.49
C ASN A 425 -15.73 22.50 -12.47
N LYS A 426 -14.90 23.51 -12.17
CA LYS A 426 -14.53 24.58 -13.11
C LYS A 426 -13.40 24.15 -14.04
N ILE A 427 -12.52 23.24 -13.59
CA ILE A 427 -11.37 22.74 -14.35
C ILE A 427 -11.75 21.54 -15.20
N ILE A 428 -12.50 20.58 -14.65
CA ILE A 428 -12.96 19.37 -15.35
C ILE A 428 -14.42 19.04 -15.08
N LYS A 429 -15.04 18.27 -15.99
CA LYS A 429 -16.30 17.57 -15.76
C LYS A 429 -16.05 16.07 -15.79
N ILE A 430 -16.57 15.34 -14.81
CA ILE A 430 -16.50 13.87 -14.79
C ILE A 430 -17.90 13.30 -14.88
N ASN A 431 -18.08 12.31 -15.76
CA ASN A 431 -19.27 11.45 -15.79
C ASN A 431 -18.85 10.00 -15.57
N LEU A 432 -19.57 9.28 -14.70
CA LEU A 432 -19.28 7.90 -14.36
C LEU A 432 -20.19 6.97 -15.15
N ASN A 433 -19.62 5.98 -15.86
CA ASN A 433 -20.38 4.99 -16.60
C ASN A 433 -19.69 3.63 -16.51
N ASN A 434 -20.28 2.63 -15.84
CA ASN A 434 -19.77 1.26 -15.73
C ASN A 434 -18.27 1.20 -15.37
N ASN A 435 -17.88 1.80 -14.24
CA ASN A 435 -16.48 1.90 -13.75
C ASN A 435 -15.52 2.69 -14.65
N LYS A 436 -16.03 3.40 -15.67
CA LYS A 436 -15.25 4.31 -16.52
C LYS A 436 -15.56 5.75 -16.15
N LEU A 437 -14.50 6.52 -15.94
CA LEU A 437 -14.55 7.96 -15.75
C LEU A 437 -14.40 8.63 -17.11
N ILE A 438 -15.44 9.30 -17.56
CA ILE A 438 -15.42 10.14 -18.76
C ILE A 438 -15.08 11.55 -18.29
N ILE A 439 -13.83 11.98 -18.53
CA ILE A 439 -13.28 13.24 -18.03
C ILE A 439 -13.19 14.24 -19.20
N THR A 440 -13.84 15.38 -19.07
CA THR A 440 -13.79 16.50 -20.04
C THR A 440 -13.08 17.69 -19.43
N GLY A 441 -12.08 18.25 -20.12
CA GLY A 441 -11.37 19.46 -19.71
C GLY A 441 -12.21 20.71 -19.98
N LEU A 442 -12.34 21.60 -19.01
CA LEU A 442 -13.15 22.82 -19.11
C LEU A 442 -12.31 24.11 -19.03
N MET A 443 -11.29 24.12 -18.16
CA MET A 443 -10.46 25.28 -17.91
C MET A 443 -9.02 24.86 -17.59
N ASP A 444 -8.05 25.69 -17.97
CA ASP A 444 -6.63 25.54 -17.65
C ASP A 444 -6.41 25.42 -16.13
N GLY A 445 -5.65 24.41 -15.69
CA GLY A 445 -5.36 24.19 -14.28
C GLY A 445 -5.13 22.73 -13.91
N GLU A 446 -4.94 22.47 -12.62
CA GLU A 446 -4.79 21.13 -12.05
C GLU A 446 -5.86 20.88 -10.98
N THR A 447 -6.39 19.66 -10.94
CA THR A 447 -7.25 19.21 -9.85
C THR A 447 -6.97 17.75 -9.51
N ASN A 448 -7.20 17.39 -8.25
CA ASN A 448 -7.19 16.00 -7.83
C ASN A 448 -8.57 15.37 -8.07
N VAL A 449 -8.61 14.06 -8.29
CA VAL A 449 -9.83 13.28 -8.45
C VAL A 449 -9.74 12.10 -7.51
N THR A 450 -10.69 11.98 -6.59
CA THR A 450 -10.77 10.88 -5.63
C THR A 450 -11.85 9.90 -6.08
N VAL A 451 -11.44 8.64 -6.25
CA VAL A 451 -12.29 7.53 -6.64
C VAL A 451 -12.60 6.70 -5.41
N THR A 452 -13.89 6.45 -5.18
CA THR A 452 -14.39 5.77 -3.97
C THR A 452 -15.18 4.53 -4.33
N TYR A 453 -15.04 3.50 -3.49
CA TYR A 453 -15.74 2.23 -3.61
C TYR A 453 -16.04 1.70 -2.21
N LYS A 454 -17.20 1.06 -2.01
CA LYS A 454 -17.64 0.61 -0.68
C LYS A 454 -16.67 -0.41 -0.13
N ASN A 455 -16.23 -0.18 1.11
CA ASN A 455 -15.26 -1.01 1.82
C ASN A 455 -13.89 -1.11 1.12
N ALA A 456 -13.58 -0.24 0.16
CA ALA A 456 -12.23 -0.08 -0.39
C ALA A 456 -11.61 1.21 0.12
N LYS A 457 -10.28 1.24 0.21
CA LYS A 457 -9.54 2.49 0.41
C LYS A 457 -9.65 3.35 -0.85
N SER A 458 -10.08 4.60 -0.69
CA SER A 458 -10.16 5.57 -1.80
C SER A 458 -8.79 5.87 -2.40
N ILE A 459 -8.76 6.10 -3.72
CA ILE A 459 -7.54 6.46 -4.47
C ILE A 459 -7.71 7.85 -5.05
N THR A 460 -6.64 8.64 -5.03
CA THR A 460 -6.61 9.98 -5.61
C THR A 460 -5.56 10.03 -6.71
N PHE A 461 -5.89 10.62 -7.85
CA PHE A 461 -4.97 10.90 -8.96
C PHE A 461 -5.16 12.34 -9.44
N LYS A 462 -4.14 12.90 -10.11
CA LYS A 462 -4.17 14.28 -10.60
C LYS A 462 -4.64 14.34 -12.05
N VAL A 463 -5.41 15.38 -12.35
CA VAL A 463 -5.80 15.74 -13.73
C VAL A 463 -5.30 17.15 -14.02
N THR A 464 -4.50 17.29 -15.06
CA THR A 464 -3.96 18.57 -15.53
C THR A 464 -4.58 18.91 -16.88
N VAL A 465 -5.22 20.08 -16.96
CA VAL A 465 -5.82 20.62 -18.19
C VAL A 465 -4.97 21.76 -18.71
N TYR A 466 -4.57 21.69 -19.98
CA TYR A 466 -3.82 22.76 -20.64
C TYR A 466 -4.70 23.58 -21.57
N LYS A 467 -4.56 24.91 -21.51
CA LYS A 467 -5.05 25.78 -22.59
C LYS A 467 -4.14 25.70 -23.83
N PRO A 468 -4.71 25.85 -25.03
CA PRO A 468 -3.93 25.97 -26.25
C PRO A 468 -3.11 27.26 -26.26
N VAL A 469 -1.91 27.19 -26.85
CA VAL A 469 -0.99 28.33 -26.97
C VAL A 469 -0.48 28.44 -28.40
N ILE A 470 -0.75 29.57 -29.05
CA ILE A 470 -0.21 29.87 -30.37
C ILE A 470 1.22 30.37 -30.19
N LYS A 471 2.20 29.73 -30.84
CA LYS A 471 3.59 30.22 -30.82
C LYS A 471 3.68 31.61 -31.45
N PRO A 472 4.56 32.50 -30.96
CA PRO A 472 4.85 33.76 -31.64
C PRO A 472 5.24 33.50 -33.10
N ILE A 473 4.72 34.34 -34.00
CA ILE A 473 5.07 34.34 -35.42
C ILE A 473 5.91 35.58 -35.65
N GLU A 474 7.07 35.42 -36.29
CA GLU A 474 7.92 36.55 -36.63
C GLU A 474 7.27 37.42 -37.71
N ASP A 475 7.56 38.71 -37.67
CA ASP A 475 7.15 39.64 -38.72
C ASP A 475 7.70 39.19 -40.08
N GLN A 476 6.92 39.43 -41.13
CA GLN A 476 7.28 39.02 -42.49
C GLN A 476 7.62 40.22 -43.34
N ARG A 477 8.68 40.10 -44.15
CA ARG A 477 9.08 41.11 -45.14
C ARG A 477 9.11 40.48 -46.52
N MET A 478 8.46 41.09 -47.49
CA MET A 478 8.39 40.58 -48.85
C MET A 478 8.25 41.70 -49.88
N ALA A 479 8.62 41.42 -51.13
CA ALA A 479 8.33 42.32 -52.24
C ALA A 479 6.89 42.14 -52.76
N ILE A 480 6.42 43.12 -53.53
CA ILE A 480 5.15 43.02 -54.27
C ILE A 480 5.16 41.76 -55.14
N ASN A 481 4.03 41.06 -55.20
CA ASN A 481 3.79 39.79 -55.89
C ASN A 481 4.60 38.58 -55.39
N HIS A 482 5.39 38.73 -54.33
CA HIS A 482 6.08 37.61 -53.69
C HIS A 482 5.22 37.01 -52.58
N SER A 483 5.46 35.74 -52.26
CA SER A 483 4.77 35.04 -51.20
C SER A 483 5.72 34.57 -50.12
N ALA A 484 5.32 34.72 -48.86
CA ALA A 484 5.91 34.04 -47.71
C ALA A 484 5.03 32.86 -47.30
N ASN A 485 5.64 31.76 -46.88
CA ASN A 485 4.94 30.60 -46.31
C ASN A 485 5.25 30.50 -44.83
N ILE A 486 4.23 30.56 -43.99
CA ILE A 486 4.35 30.51 -42.53
C ILE A 486 3.66 29.24 -42.03
N GLU A 487 4.28 28.56 -41.07
CA GLU A 487 3.64 27.49 -40.32
C GLU A 487 3.12 28.02 -38.98
N VAL A 488 1.83 27.81 -38.71
CA VAL A 488 1.18 28.19 -37.45
C VAL A 488 1.25 26.98 -36.52
N ILE A 489 2.01 27.11 -35.44
CA ILE A 489 2.15 26.08 -34.40
C ILE A 489 1.28 26.47 -33.21
N ILE A 490 0.35 25.58 -32.85
CA ILE A 490 -0.53 25.75 -31.69
C ILE A 490 -0.28 24.57 -30.77
N GLU A 491 0.40 24.81 -29.64
CA GLU A 491 0.62 23.81 -28.60
C GLU A 491 -0.69 23.51 -27.89
N ASN A 492 -0.88 22.26 -27.46
CA ASN A 492 -2.08 21.80 -26.72
C ASN A 492 -3.41 22.05 -27.48
N ALA A 493 -3.36 22.05 -28.81
CA ALA A 493 -4.53 22.16 -29.66
C ALA A 493 -5.23 20.79 -29.81
N ASN A 494 -6.57 20.81 -29.90
CA ASN A 494 -7.36 19.60 -30.20
C ASN A 494 -7.50 19.34 -31.69
N ASP A 495 -7.31 20.38 -32.49
CA ASP A 495 -7.39 20.35 -33.95
C ASP A 495 -6.50 21.45 -34.53
N ASN A 496 -6.43 21.51 -35.87
CA ASN A 496 -5.68 22.55 -36.57
C ASN A 496 -6.58 23.72 -37.01
N ASN A 497 -7.74 23.93 -36.37
CA ASN A 497 -8.73 24.92 -36.78
C ASN A 497 -8.52 26.28 -36.12
N PHE A 498 -7.69 27.12 -36.73
CA PHE A 498 -7.53 28.52 -36.32
C PHE A 498 -8.14 29.49 -37.34
N GLU A 499 -8.54 30.66 -36.87
CA GLU A 499 -9.02 31.75 -37.69
C GLU A 499 -7.85 32.69 -38.03
N VAL A 500 -7.87 33.17 -39.27
CA VAL A 500 -6.93 34.18 -39.78
C VAL A 500 -7.73 35.40 -40.17
N LYS A 501 -7.33 36.57 -39.66
CA LYS A 501 -7.91 37.85 -40.05
C LYS A 501 -6.80 38.79 -40.46
N GLU A 502 -6.80 39.20 -41.72
CA GLU A 502 -5.96 40.28 -42.22
C GLU A 502 -6.66 41.64 -41.98
N PHE A 503 -5.88 42.68 -41.71
CA PHE A 503 -6.42 44.01 -41.45
C PHE A 503 -6.56 44.87 -42.72
N ASP A 504 -5.81 44.57 -43.79
CA ASP A 504 -5.92 45.25 -45.08
C ASP A 504 -5.72 44.27 -46.26
N GLU A 505 -6.83 43.83 -46.84
CA GLU A 505 -6.88 42.90 -47.98
C GLU A 505 -6.34 43.53 -49.29
N ASN A 506 -6.10 44.86 -49.32
CA ASN A 506 -5.50 45.51 -50.49
C ASN A 506 -3.97 45.45 -50.48
N LEU A 507 -3.36 45.26 -49.30
CA LEU A 507 -1.90 45.17 -49.13
C LEU A 507 -1.39 43.75 -49.28
N ILE A 508 -2.14 42.76 -48.79
CA ILE A 508 -1.78 41.34 -48.84
C ILE A 508 -2.99 40.47 -49.19
N SER A 509 -2.74 39.24 -49.63
CA SER A 509 -3.75 38.17 -49.67
C SER A 509 -3.25 36.94 -48.95
N ILE A 510 -4.06 36.35 -48.06
CA ILE A 510 -3.69 35.13 -47.33
C ILE A 510 -4.50 33.92 -47.81
N ILE A 511 -3.81 32.83 -48.12
CA ILE A 511 -4.41 31.52 -48.40
C ILE A 511 -4.00 30.55 -47.29
N ARG A 512 -4.98 29.96 -46.61
CA ARG A 512 -4.75 28.93 -45.58
C ARG A 512 -4.84 27.53 -46.18
N ASN A 513 -3.84 26.69 -45.89
CA ASN A 513 -3.84 25.27 -46.20
C ASN A 513 -3.43 24.47 -44.96
N GLY A 514 -4.40 23.97 -44.19
CA GLY A 514 -4.16 23.29 -42.92
C GLY A 514 -3.55 24.24 -41.88
N ASN A 515 -2.33 23.90 -41.42
CA ASN A 515 -1.53 24.71 -40.49
C ASN A 515 -0.57 25.70 -41.18
N LYS A 516 -0.61 25.79 -42.51
CA LYS A 516 0.26 26.70 -43.28
C LYS A 516 -0.51 27.88 -43.85
N LEU A 517 0.12 29.04 -43.87
CA LEU A 517 -0.36 30.27 -44.49
C LEU A 517 0.57 30.66 -45.62
N ALA A 518 0.01 30.85 -46.82
CA ALA A 518 0.69 31.49 -47.92
C ALA A 518 0.22 32.95 -47.98
N ILE A 519 1.12 33.90 -47.67
CA ILE A 519 0.85 35.33 -47.67
C ILE A 519 1.50 35.94 -48.90
N LYS A 520 0.72 36.59 -49.76
CA LYS A 520 1.23 37.27 -50.97
C LYS A 520 1.11 38.78 -50.81
N GLY A 521 2.19 39.51 -51.09
CA GLY A 521 2.18 40.98 -51.14
C GLY A 521 1.47 41.50 -52.40
N LEU A 522 0.50 42.40 -52.25
CA LEU A 522 -0.28 42.98 -53.34
C LEU A 522 0.10 44.44 -53.62
N ALA A 523 0.35 45.24 -52.58
CA ALA A 523 0.72 46.65 -52.69
C ALA A 523 1.70 47.06 -51.60
N PHE A 524 2.48 48.12 -51.83
CA PHE A 524 3.48 48.60 -50.88
C PHE A 524 2.82 49.11 -49.59
N GLY A 525 3.42 48.79 -48.44
CA GLY A 525 2.89 49.21 -47.14
C GLY A 525 3.18 48.19 -46.04
N SER A 526 2.54 48.39 -44.90
CA SER A 526 2.57 47.43 -43.78
C SER A 526 1.15 47.18 -43.28
N THR A 527 0.85 45.93 -42.94
CA THR A 527 -0.42 45.55 -42.32
C THR A 527 -0.17 44.44 -41.31
N SER A 528 -1.10 44.24 -40.39
CA SER A 528 -1.02 43.16 -39.41
C SER A 528 -1.90 41.98 -39.79
N VAL A 529 -1.53 40.81 -39.30
CA VAL A 529 -2.30 39.58 -39.43
C VAL A 529 -2.58 39.03 -38.03
N LYS A 530 -3.86 38.80 -37.72
CA LYS A 530 -4.28 38.22 -36.45
C LYS A 530 -4.64 36.74 -36.63
N ILE A 531 -3.97 35.89 -35.86
CA ILE A 531 -4.27 34.46 -35.72
C ILE A 531 -5.03 34.25 -34.42
N SER A 532 -6.18 33.58 -34.49
CA SER A 532 -7.00 33.25 -33.31
C SER A 532 -7.31 31.76 -33.27
N TYR A 533 -7.25 31.17 -32.08
CA TYR A 533 -7.62 29.78 -31.84
C TYR A 533 -8.52 29.72 -30.61
N LYS A 534 -9.50 28.81 -30.61
CA LYS A 534 -10.47 28.70 -29.50
C LYS A 534 -9.73 28.50 -28.18
N ASN A 535 -10.06 29.30 -27.17
CA ASN A 535 -9.46 29.28 -25.82
C ASN A 535 -7.94 29.60 -25.77
N ALA A 536 -7.33 30.03 -26.87
CA ALA A 536 -5.96 30.55 -26.89
C ALA A 536 -5.96 32.08 -26.95
N GLN A 537 -4.87 32.68 -26.48
CA GLN A 537 -4.61 34.10 -26.75
C GLN A 537 -4.24 34.26 -28.24
N SER A 538 -4.89 35.20 -28.92
CA SER A 538 -4.55 35.51 -30.31
C SER A 538 -3.12 36.06 -30.44
N VAL A 539 -2.45 35.70 -31.53
CA VAL A 539 -1.14 36.25 -31.92
C VAL A 539 -1.35 37.22 -33.08
N VAL A 540 -0.63 38.35 -33.05
CA VAL A 540 -0.59 39.33 -34.12
C VAL A 540 0.86 39.51 -34.54
N PHE A 541 1.11 39.52 -35.84
CA PHE A 541 2.42 39.82 -36.43
C PHE A 541 2.25 40.79 -37.60
N GLU A 542 3.31 41.54 -37.90
CA GLU A 542 3.30 42.53 -38.98
C GLU A 542 3.80 41.91 -40.29
N VAL A 543 3.25 42.38 -41.40
CA VAL A 543 3.67 42.06 -42.75
C VAL A 543 4.04 43.35 -43.46
N TYR A 544 5.30 43.45 -43.89
CA TYR A 544 5.85 44.57 -44.63
C TYR A 544 5.99 44.17 -46.10
N VAL A 545 5.27 44.88 -46.97
CA VAL A 545 5.43 44.78 -48.41
C VAL A 545 6.30 45.93 -48.88
N GLU A 546 7.55 45.63 -49.18
CA GLU A 546 8.58 46.60 -49.47
C GLU A 546 8.72 46.85 -50.98
N LYS A 547 9.17 48.07 -51.32
CA LYS A 547 9.55 48.39 -52.70
C LYS A 547 10.90 47.73 -53.00
N PRO A 548 11.14 47.29 -54.25
CA PRO A 548 12.46 46.81 -54.63
C PRO A 548 13.50 47.92 -54.46
N VAL A 549 14.72 47.54 -54.09
CA VAL A 549 15.85 48.46 -53.92
C VAL A 549 16.96 48.05 -54.87
N ILE A 550 17.45 49.00 -55.68
CA ILE A 550 18.63 48.83 -56.51
C ILE A 550 19.85 49.13 -55.65
N LYS A 551 20.80 48.19 -55.53
CA LYS A 551 22.03 48.47 -54.80
C LYS A 551 22.83 49.57 -55.51
N PRO A 552 23.56 50.43 -54.77
CA PRO A 552 24.41 51.44 -55.38
C PRO A 552 25.39 50.82 -56.38
N ILE A 553 25.49 51.43 -57.56
CA ILE A 553 26.44 51.03 -58.60
C ILE A 553 27.65 51.97 -58.51
N GLU A 554 28.85 51.40 -58.52
CA GLU A 554 30.08 52.18 -58.51
C GLU A 554 30.27 52.93 -59.84
N ASN A 555 30.93 54.10 -59.75
CA ASN A 555 31.31 54.86 -60.93
C ASN A 555 32.19 54.03 -61.85
N GLN A 556 32.03 54.21 -63.17
CA GLN A 556 32.71 53.42 -64.17
C GLN A 556 33.77 54.25 -64.90
N LEU A 557 34.93 53.63 -65.14
CA LEU A 557 35.99 54.19 -65.97
C LEU A 557 36.06 53.37 -67.26
N LEU A 558 36.02 54.06 -68.39
CA LEU A 558 35.95 53.48 -69.73
C LEU A 558 37.05 54.11 -70.58
N ASN A 559 37.57 53.33 -71.53
CA ASN A 559 38.28 53.86 -72.69
C ASN A 559 37.30 54.06 -73.86
N VAL A 560 37.65 54.91 -74.81
CA VAL A 560 36.89 55.04 -76.06
C VAL A 560 36.83 53.66 -76.75
N ASP A 561 35.65 53.31 -77.27
CA ASP A 561 35.27 52.01 -77.85
C ASP A 561 35.29 50.79 -76.90
N SER A 562 35.71 50.94 -75.64
CA SER A 562 35.65 49.86 -74.66
C SER A 562 34.22 49.63 -74.16
N ILE A 563 33.90 48.38 -73.81
CA ILE A 563 32.61 48.00 -73.23
C ILE A 563 32.85 47.53 -71.79
N SER A 564 32.22 48.20 -70.82
CA SER A 564 32.09 47.69 -69.44
C SER A 564 30.72 47.04 -69.26
N LYS A 565 30.65 45.97 -68.47
CA LYS A 565 29.42 45.25 -68.14
C LYS A 565 29.18 45.32 -66.65
N ILE A 566 27.99 45.74 -66.26
CA ILE A 566 27.56 45.88 -64.87
C ILE A 566 26.39 44.95 -64.63
N ILE A 567 26.47 44.10 -63.62
CA ILE A 567 25.32 43.33 -63.15
C ILE A 567 24.64 44.14 -62.07
N VAL A 568 23.39 44.51 -62.29
CA VAL A 568 22.60 45.24 -61.30
C VAL A 568 22.12 44.25 -60.23
N GLU A 569 22.61 44.45 -59.01
CA GLU A 569 22.14 43.72 -57.84
C GLU A 569 20.89 44.39 -57.26
N LEU A 570 19.86 43.58 -57.04
CA LEU A 570 18.60 43.98 -56.42
C LEU A 570 18.52 43.33 -55.05
N GLU A 571 18.04 44.06 -54.05
CA GLU A 571 17.78 43.47 -52.73
C GLU A 571 16.58 42.52 -52.78
N TYR A 572 15.57 42.89 -53.60
CA TYR A 572 14.41 42.07 -53.89
C TYR A 572 14.03 42.20 -55.36
N GLU A 573 13.80 41.07 -56.01
CA GLU A 573 13.26 41.03 -57.37
C GLU A 573 11.73 41.08 -57.29
N ASN A 574 11.08 41.78 -58.22
CA ASN A 574 9.61 41.82 -58.30
C ASN A 574 9.11 41.46 -59.71
N GLY A 575 9.95 40.82 -60.53
CA GLY A 575 9.65 40.46 -61.91
C GLY A 575 9.62 41.64 -62.90
N SER A 576 9.93 42.87 -62.46
CA SER A 576 10.11 44.01 -63.36
C SER A 576 11.39 43.85 -64.21
N TYR A 577 11.52 44.68 -65.24
CA TYR A 577 12.72 44.75 -66.08
C TYR A 577 13.57 45.95 -65.71
N ILE A 578 14.90 45.81 -65.80
CA ILE A 578 15.82 46.93 -65.63
C ILE A 578 15.79 47.79 -66.88
N THR A 579 15.82 49.11 -66.70
CA THR A 579 16.06 50.06 -67.78
C THR A 579 17.20 50.99 -67.35
N ALA A 580 18.03 51.41 -68.31
CA ALA A 580 19.12 52.33 -68.04
C ALA A 580 19.36 53.25 -69.25
N LYS A 581 19.78 54.48 -68.99
CA LYS A 581 20.07 55.49 -70.01
C LYS A 581 21.22 56.41 -69.59
N SER A 582 21.98 56.91 -70.56
CA SER A 582 23.00 57.93 -70.33
C SER A 582 22.35 59.32 -70.38
N GLU A 583 22.80 60.24 -69.52
CA GLU A 583 22.46 61.66 -69.60
C GLU A 583 22.98 62.29 -70.90
N ASN A 584 24.13 61.80 -71.39
CA ASN A 584 24.76 62.20 -72.63
C ASN A 584 25.17 60.96 -73.44
N GLU A 585 24.36 60.62 -74.44
CA GLU A 585 24.57 59.47 -75.32
C GLU A 585 25.77 59.65 -76.26
N ASP A 586 26.28 60.87 -76.47
CA ASP A 586 27.51 61.10 -77.26
C ASP A 586 28.78 60.66 -76.51
N ILE A 587 28.71 60.54 -75.17
CA ILE A 587 29.84 60.12 -74.33
C ILE A 587 29.79 58.61 -74.06
N VAL A 588 28.63 58.08 -73.66
CA VAL A 588 28.44 56.65 -73.37
C VAL A 588 27.12 56.14 -73.94
N GLU A 589 27.19 55.05 -74.71
CA GLU A 589 26.04 54.27 -75.15
C GLU A 589 25.69 53.21 -74.10
N VAL A 590 24.39 53.04 -73.79
CA VAL A 590 23.89 52.12 -72.77
C VAL A 590 22.99 51.06 -73.39
N LEU A 591 23.30 49.78 -73.17
CA LEU A 591 22.47 48.65 -73.59
C LEU A 591 22.11 47.78 -72.39
N VAL A 592 20.82 47.48 -72.22
CA VAL A 592 20.33 46.65 -71.11
C VAL A 592 19.85 45.29 -71.60
N GLN A 593 20.34 44.22 -70.99
CA GLN A 593 19.95 42.84 -71.27
C GLN A 593 19.69 42.09 -69.95
N GLY A 594 18.42 41.91 -69.58
CA GLY A 594 18.05 41.33 -68.30
C GLY A 594 18.51 42.21 -67.14
N LYS A 595 19.49 41.72 -66.35
CA LYS A 595 20.12 42.49 -65.27
C LYS A 595 21.48 43.10 -65.62
N GLU A 596 21.98 42.83 -66.82
CA GLU A 596 23.27 43.34 -67.29
C GLU A 596 23.07 44.68 -68.00
N ILE A 597 23.83 45.70 -67.58
CA ILE A 597 23.98 46.97 -68.28
C ILE A 597 25.35 46.98 -68.94
N SER A 598 25.39 47.03 -70.26
CA SER A 598 26.62 47.25 -71.04
C SER A 598 26.78 48.74 -71.34
N LEU A 599 27.93 49.30 -70.99
CA LEU A 599 28.32 50.68 -71.26
C LEU A 599 29.44 50.70 -72.29
N LYS A 600 29.23 51.39 -73.41
CA LYS A 600 30.26 51.59 -74.43
C LYS A 600 30.72 53.04 -74.43
N GLY A 601 32.01 53.28 -74.20
CA GLY A 601 32.59 54.63 -74.29
C GLY A 601 32.66 55.09 -75.75
N LEU A 602 32.11 56.27 -76.07
CA LEU A 602 32.10 56.82 -77.43
C LEU A 602 33.01 58.03 -77.58
N LYS A 603 33.03 58.93 -76.59
CA LYS A 603 33.83 60.16 -76.63
C LYS A 603 34.36 60.50 -75.23
N PRO A 604 35.58 61.06 -75.08
CA PRO A 604 36.08 61.44 -73.77
C PRO A 604 35.19 62.47 -73.07
N GLY A 605 34.98 62.25 -71.77
CA GLY A 605 34.08 63.07 -70.96
C GLY A 605 33.50 62.32 -69.78
N LYS A 606 32.54 62.95 -69.09
CA LYS A 606 31.79 62.36 -67.98
C LYS A 606 30.31 62.48 -68.24
N THR A 607 29.55 61.43 -67.96
CA THR A 607 28.09 61.40 -68.06
C THR A 607 27.49 60.63 -66.89
N LYS A 608 26.28 60.98 -66.46
CA LYS A 608 25.52 60.18 -65.49
C LYS A 608 24.74 59.09 -66.20
N ILE A 609 24.71 57.89 -65.63
CA ILE A 609 23.87 56.79 -66.06
C ILE A 609 22.74 56.65 -65.06
N PHE A 610 21.49 56.73 -65.51
CA PHE A 610 20.29 56.52 -64.70
C PHE A 610 19.81 55.09 -64.84
N VAL A 611 19.52 54.41 -63.73
CA VAL A 611 19.04 53.02 -63.69
C VAL A 611 17.72 52.95 -62.95
N ASN A 612 16.72 52.33 -63.57
CA ASN A 612 15.36 52.16 -63.06
C ASN A 612 14.97 50.67 -63.01
N TYR A 613 14.20 50.29 -62.00
CA TYR A 613 13.67 48.93 -61.82
C TYR A 613 12.28 48.96 -61.16
N GLY A 614 11.22 48.83 -61.95
CA GLY A 614 9.84 48.89 -61.45
C GLY A 614 9.57 50.16 -60.62
N ASP A 615 9.09 49.98 -59.38
CA ASP A 615 8.83 51.07 -58.42
C ASP A 615 10.02 51.41 -57.50
N ALA A 616 11.21 50.84 -57.77
CA ALA A 616 12.42 51.19 -57.03
C ALA A 616 12.76 52.67 -57.25
N PRO A 617 13.34 53.35 -56.24
CA PRO A 617 13.94 54.67 -56.47
C PRO A 617 14.97 54.61 -57.60
N GLU A 618 14.89 55.55 -58.55
CA GLU A 618 15.91 55.71 -59.59
C GLU A 618 17.26 55.96 -58.92
N ILE A 619 18.29 55.23 -59.35
CA ILE A 619 19.67 55.50 -58.95
C ILE A 619 20.48 56.02 -60.13
N SER A 620 21.55 56.75 -59.84
CA SER A 620 22.48 57.18 -60.88
C SER A 620 23.93 57.03 -60.45
N PHE A 621 24.81 56.69 -61.38
CA PHE A 621 26.26 56.66 -61.19
C PHE A 621 26.98 57.38 -62.34
N ILE A 622 28.26 57.71 -62.16
CA ILE A 622 29.04 58.45 -63.16
C ILE A 622 29.83 57.46 -64.01
N ALA A 623 29.73 57.58 -65.33
CA ALA A 623 30.66 56.95 -66.27
C ALA A 623 31.64 58.01 -66.80
N THR A 624 32.93 57.73 -66.72
CA THR A 624 34.02 58.57 -67.25
C THR A 624 34.67 57.84 -68.40
N VAL A 625 34.74 58.47 -69.57
CA VAL A 625 35.51 57.98 -70.71
C VAL A 625 36.81 58.77 -70.75
N ASP A 626 37.94 58.09 -70.56
CA ASP A 626 39.25 58.72 -70.58
C ASP A 626 39.67 59.09 -72.00
N LYS A 627 40.45 60.16 -72.11
CA LYS A 627 41.12 60.50 -73.36
C LYS A 627 42.19 59.44 -73.67
N PRO A 628 42.36 59.04 -74.95
CA PRO A 628 43.55 58.34 -75.37
C PRO A 628 44.81 59.20 -75.10
N ILE A 629 45.92 58.55 -74.78
CA ILE A 629 47.19 59.22 -74.46
C ILE A 629 48.26 58.67 -75.40
N ILE A 630 48.85 59.52 -76.24
CA ILE A 630 50.00 59.16 -77.05
C ILE A 630 51.25 59.20 -76.15
N GLN A 631 52.08 58.16 -76.16
CA GLN A 631 53.34 58.14 -75.43
C GLN A 631 54.25 59.28 -75.95
N GLU A 632 54.72 60.13 -75.03
CA GLU A 632 55.72 61.16 -75.35
C GLU A 632 56.99 60.54 -75.93
N ILE A 633 57.55 61.19 -76.94
CA ILE A 633 58.79 60.80 -77.59
C ILE A 633 59.77 61.95 -77.36
N ASP A 634 60.94 61.62 -76.80
CA ASP A 634 61.99 62.62 -76.61
C ASP A 634 62.58 63.05 -77.96
N ASP A 635 63.05 64.29 -78.03
CA ASP A 635 63.85 64.78 -79.15
C ASP A 635 65.15 63.97 -79.28
N PHE A 636 65.62 63.75 -80.51
CA PHE A 636 66.88 63.03 -80.73
C PHE A 636 67.59 63.44 -82.03
N GLU A 637 68.84 62.99 -82.15
CA GLU A 637 69.72 63.24 -83.29
C GLU A 637 69.86 62.00 -84.17
N LEU A 638 69.96 62.20 -85.49
CA LEU A 638 70.12 61.13 -86.49
C LEU A 638 71.17 61.56 -87.53
N GLU A 639 72.11 60.69 -87.91
CA GLU A 639 73.07 61.02 -88.99
C GLU A 639 72.40 60.89 -90.37
N VAL A 640 72.81 61.68 -91.36
CA VAL A 640 72.36 61.56 -92.76
C VAL A 640 72.46 60.10 -93.25
N ASP A 641 71.45 59.64 -94.01
CA ASP A 641 71.28 58.28 -94.52
C ASP A 641 71.06 57.19 -93.46
N LYS A 642 70.93 57.54 -92.17
CA LYS A 642 70.50 56.60 -91.12
C LYS A 642 68.98 56.60 -90.98
N GLN A 643 68.47 55.49 -90.43
CA GLN A 643 67.07 55.35 -90.07
C GLN A 643 66.93 54.93 -88.61
N VAL A 644 65.84 55.35 -87.98
CA VAL A 644 65.39 54.86 -86.67
C VAL A 644 63.93 54.43 -86.78
N THR A 645 63.57 53.39 -86.06
CA THR A 645 62.17 52.98 -85.89
C THR A 645 61.81 53.12 -84.42
N ILE A 646 60.84 53.95 -84.12
CA ILE A 646 60.32 54.20 -82.78
C ILE A 646 58.99 53.48 -82.65
N LYS A 647 58.85 52.69 -81.58
CA LYS A 647 57.57 52.11 -81.21
C LYS A 647 56.75 53.16 -80.48
N THR A 648 55.77 53.71 -81.19
CA THR A 648 54.74 54.55 -80.59
C THR A 648 53.81 53.67 -79.76
N LYS A 649 53.23 54.20 -78.68
CA LYS A 649 52.15 53.54 -77.96
C LYS A 649 51.07 54.56 -77.70
N VAL A 650 49.83 54.18 -77.98
CA VAL A 650 48.66 54.93 -77.54
C VAL A 650 48.02 54.15 -76.40
N PHE A 651 48.00 54.75 -75.21
CA PHE A 651 47.27 54.21 -74.08
C PHE A 651 45.80 54.60 -74.18
N ASN A 652 44.90 53.77 -73.64
CA ASN A 652 43.46 53.99 -73.68
C ASN A 652 42.91 54.19 -75.11
N HIS A 653 43.55 53.53 -76.08
CA HIS A 653 43.30 53.72 -77.51
C HIS A 653 41.94 53.15 -77.93
N SER A 654 41.39 53.76 -78.98
CA SER A 654 40.19 53.30 -79.68
C SER A 654 40.60 52.46 -80.92
N LYS A 655 39.69 52.27 -81.88
CA LYS A 655 40.05 51.72 -83.20
C LYS A 655 40.64 52.78 -84.15
N ALA A 656 40.79 54.03 -83.72
CA ALA A 656 41.40 55.07 -84.52
C ALA A 656 42.86 54.72 -84.85
N GLN A 657 43.32 55.18 -86.02
CA GLN A 657 44.70 55.00 -86.46
C GLN A 657 45.53 56.20 -85.98
N LEU A 658 46.75 55.94 -85.51
CA LEU A 658 47.72 56.99 -85.25
C LEU A 658 48.11 57.62 -86.58
N GLU A 659 48.08 58.95 -86.63
CA GLU A 659 48.50 59.74 -87.78
C GLU A 659 49.74 60.56 -87.41
N PHE A 660 50.48 61.03 -88.41
CA PHE A 660 51.60 61.94 -88.17
C PHE A 660 51.64 63.07 -89.20
N GLU A 661 52.14 64.22 -88.77
CA GLU A 661 52.53 65.33 -89.63
C GLU A 661 54.03 65.55 -89.49
N ASN A 662 54.73 65.68 -90.62
CA ASN A 662 56.16 65.98 -90.69
C ASN A 662 56.33 67.37 -91.31
N GLU A 663 56.86 68.31 -90.53
CA GLU A 663 56.96 69.71 -90.89
C GLU A 663 57.91 69.92 -92.08
N ASN A 664 59.04 69.22 -92.13
CA ASN A 664 60.04 69.37 -93.18
C ASN A 664 60.44 68.02 -93.82
N LYS A 665 59.74 67.68 -94.91
CA LYS A 665 59.92 66.44 -95.68
C LYS A 665 61.23 66.38 -96.48
N ASP A 666 61.93 67.50 -96.63
CA ASP A 666 63.24 67.54 -97.31
C ASP A 666 64.39 67.13 -96.39
N ILE A 667 64.16 67.15 -95.07
CA ILE A 667 65.17 66.83 -94.03
C ILE A 667 65.03 65.38 -93.58
N ILE A 668 63.80 64.92 -93.33
CA ILE A 668 63.49 63.54 -92.95
C ILE A 668 62.29 62.99 -93.74
N GLU A 669 62.32 61.69 -94.06
CA GLU A 669 61.15 60.92 -94.49
C GLU A 669 60.59 60.18 -93.27
N VAL A 670 59.27 60.19 -93.10
CA VAL A 670 58.59 59.54 -91.98
C VAL A 670 57.54 58.59 -92.54
N ASN A 671 57.49 57.37 -92.01
CA ASN A 671 56.52 56.35 -92.38
C ASN A 671 55.97 55.68 -91.12
N LEU A 672 54.65 55.64 -90.99
CA LEU A 672 53.97 55.03 -89.87
C LEU A 672 53.20 53.80 -90.34
N LYS A 673 53.54 52.64 -89.79
CA LYS A 673 52.87 51.37 -90.10
C LYS A 673 52.46 50.68 -88.80
N GLY A 674 51.17 50.78 -88.47
CA GLY A 674 50.70 50.39 -87.14
C GLY A 674 51.32 51.31 -86.10
N ASP A 675 51.99 50.73 -85.11
CA ASP A 675 52.63 51.47 -84.02
C ASP A 675 54.11 51.82 -84.31
N ASP A 676 54.67 51.34 -85.41
CA ASP A 676 56.08 51.55 -85.76
C ASP A 676 56.23 52.82 -86.61
N LEU A 677 56.81 53.87 -86.02
CA LEU A 677 57.16 55.12 -86.68
C LEU A 677 58.61 55.05 -87.15
N THR A 678 58.82 54.91 -88.46
CA THR A 678 60.15 54.86 -89.08
C THR A 678 60.52 56.23 -89.63
N ILE A 679 61.70 56.73 -89.26
CA ILE A 679 62.23 58.03 -89.64
C ILE A 679 63.57 57.81 -90.34
N ILE A 680 63.71 58.35 -91.55
CA ILE A 680 64.92 58.27 -92.38
C ILE A 680 65.48 59.68 -92.55
N ALA A 681 66.74 59.89 -92.17
CA ALA A 681 67.44 61.16 -92.36
C ALA A 681 67.88 61.32 -93.82
N LEU A 682 67.42 62.39 -94.48
CA LEU A 682 67.73 62.67 -95.89
C LEU A 682 68.78 63.77 -96.04
N LYS A 683 68.75 64.78 -95.18
CA LYS A 683 69.61 65.97 -95.27
C LYS A 683 69.82 66.61 -93.89
N GLU A 684 71.00 67.20 -93.67
CA GLU A 684 71.27 68.01 -92.48
C GLU A 684 70.20 69.09 -92.25
N GLY A 685 69.74 69.22 -91.00
CA GLY A 685 68.72 70.18 -90.60
C GLY A 685 67.88 69.70 -89.41
N THR A 686 66.77 70.38 -89.13
CA THR A 686 65.81 69.99 -88.08
C THR A 686 64.41 69.85 -88.65
N SER A 687 63.66 68.83 -88.22
CA SER A 687 62.25 68.67 -88.56
C SER A 687 61.44 68.27 -87.33
N THR A 688 60.23 68.80 -87.21
CA THR A 688 59.27 68.45 -86.15
C THR A 688 58.30 67.39 -86.67
N ILE A 689 58.06 66.36 -85.87
CA ILE A 689 57.02 65.37 -86.10
C ILE A 689 55.92 65.59 -85.07
N THR A 690 54.67 65.73 -85.52
CA THR A 690 53.48 65.77 -84.67
C THR A 690 52.69 64.48 -84.85
N LEU A 691 52.55 63.70 -83.78
CA LEU A 691 51.67 62.54 -83.73
C LEU A 691 50.27 62.97 -83.31
N LYS A 692 49.27 62.52 -84.08
CA LYS A 692 47.85 62.82 -83.85
C LYS A 692 47.07 61.54 -83.68
N TYR A 693 46.17 61.53 -82.71
CA TYR A 693 45.27 60.41 -82.45
C TYR A 693 43.90 60.94 -82.07
N GLU A 694 42.83 60.31 -82.56
CA GLU A 694 41.47 60.81 -82.34
C GLU A 694 41.17 60.96 -80.83
N PHE A 695 40.78 62.17 -80.44
CA PHE A 695 40.52 62.59 -79.04
C PHE A 695 41.71 62.59 -78.07
N ALA A 696 42.92 62.28 -78.53
CA ALA A 696 44.14 62.51 -77.77
C ALA A 696 44.59 63.96 -77.90
N ASP A 697 45.45 64.39 -76.98
CA ASP A 697 46.23 65.60 -77.17
C ASP A 697 47.44 65.26 -78.09
N ASP A 698 47.77 66.13 -79.04
CA ASP A 698 48.86 65.91 -80.00
C ASP A 698 50.22 65.82 -79.29
N VAL A 699 51.11 64.94 -79.76
CA VAL A 699 52.49 64.82 -79.24
C VAL A 699 53.47 65.25 -80.30
N THR A 700 54.30 66.25 -79.99
CA THR A 700 55.32 66.77 -80.90
C THR A 700 56.73 66.47 -80.40
N PHE A 701 57.62 66.10 -81.31
CA PHE A 701 59.06 65.95 -81.02
C PHE A 701 59.90 66.33 -82.24
N THR A 702 61.16 66.68 -81.98
CA THR A 702 62.10 67.22 -82.96
C THR A 702 63.19 66.20 -83.28
N VAL A 703 63.48 66.04 -84.57
CA VAL A 703 64.62 65.25 -85.05
C VAL A 703 65.65 66.20 -85.65
N THR A 704 66.87 66.16 -85.11
CA THR A 704 68.01 66.93 -85.64
C THR A 704 68.91 66.02 -86.46
N VAL A 705 69.03 66.28 -87.76
CA VAL A 705 69.90 65.54 -88.66
C VAL A 705 71.27 66.20 -88.76
N LYS A 706 72.32 65.44 -88.49
CA LYS A 706 73.72 65.88 -88.54
C LYS A 706 74.54 65.17 -89.60
#